data_AF-A0ABD0LMS6-F1
#
_entry.id   AF-A0ABD0LMS6-F1
#
_cell.length_a   1.000
_cell.length_b   1.000
_cell.length_c   1.000
_cell.angle_alpha   90.00
_cell.angle_beta   90.00
_cell.angle_gamma   90.00
#
_symmetry.space_group_name_H-M   'P 1'
#
loop_
_entity.id
_entity.type
_entity.pdbx_description
1 polymer ?
#
loop_
_entity_poly.entity_id
_entity_poly.type
_entity_poly.pdbx_seq_one_letter_code
_entity_poly.pdbx_strand_id
1 'polypeptide(L)'
;MSEAKFSILKPGDCRDDEELCVASVSDREAVMAIEPAAFAGYDYLPTTYHKFVAGPGVTGYVYKKRGKVAGFLSTLLVDGGQTITTSAGRVCMELRGEGMYGRFTRRVFERSLDMYPDLRYIAMSTDNLNWDINGNKLRNAYDVLEEMDLLFFQLNPTEARQRTLRKASQIPGIRQLTWDDMNTVMKDCPRDLFPCDRILIIPYSYGIMEANTDLIYLQGDGREFMGSFHEPASEGEGRHTPYLLSCGSYWQCCRGLVYQTCVYGTGSDETMRVHLEWHLLRLVDVAGAGDAFMMIMSPVNVSNIVESLRAEFSITDLPVGYNKEFGLAYDREVLNTNKRILRLCKATRMSQAKFSILKPGDCRDDEELCVASVSDREAVMAIEPEGYAGYDYLPTTYHKFVSGPGVTGYVYKKRGKVAGFLSTLLVDGGQTITTSAGRVCMELRGEGMYGRFKRRVFQRSLDMYPDLRYTAMNTHNLNWDINGNKLRNAYHVLEEMDMLFFQLNPAEARQRTPRKASQIPGIRQLTWDDMNTVMKDCPRDLFPCGRIMINMYSYGIMEANTDLIYLQGDDREFMGSFHEPASEGEGRHTPYFLSCGSYWQCSRGIIYQIHVYGTGSDKTMRAHLEWHLLRLVDVAGAGDAFMMIVSPVNVSNIVESLRAEFSITDLPVGYNKAIALGMELRR
;
A
#
# COMPACT_ATOMS: atom_id res chain seq x y z
N MET A 1 -14.61 1.34 -3.19
CA MET A 1 -14.21 2.73 -2.82
C MET A 1 -12.89 2.70 -2.03
N SER A 2 -11.83 2.12 -2.55
CA SER A 2 -10.50 1.99 -1.91
C SER A 2 -10.02 3.32 -1.34
N GLU A 3 -9.53 3.42 -0.09
CA GLU A 3 -8.66 4.53 0.34
C GLU A 3 -7.26 4.29 -0.24
N ALA A 4 -6.67 5.33 -0.81
CA ALA A 4 -5.39 5.25 -1.47
C ALA A 4 -4.23 5.19 -0.47
N LYS A 5 -3.52 4.05 -0.47
CA LYS A 5 -2.35 3.84 0.39
C LYS A 5 -1.11 4.43 -0.25
N PHE A 6 -0.82 5.70 0.02
CA PHE A 6 0.57 6.16 -0.03
C PHE A 6 1.40 5.31 0.94
N SER A 7 2.21 4.39 0.42
CA SER A 7 3.25 3.71 1.20
C SER A 7 4.33 4.74 1.54
N ILE A 8 4.10 5.40 2.66
CA ILE A 8 4.88 6.48 3.22
C ILE A 8 6.11 5.87 3.94
N LEU A 9 7.31 6.20 3.45
CA LEU A 9 8.58 6.01 4.18
C LEU A 9 8.50 6.69 5.55
N LYS A 10 8.99 6.09 6.63
CA LYS A 10 8.80 6.52 8.04
C LYS A 10 9.00 8.05 8.27
N PRO A 11 8.29 8.69 9.23
CA PRO A 11 8.70 9.99 9.76
C PRO A 11 10.07 9.81 10.46
N GLY A 12 11.09 10.53 10.02
CA GLY A 12 12.46 10.43 10.56
C GLY A 12 13.61 10.46 9.56
N ASP A 13 13.35 10.37 8.24
CA ASP A 13 14.38 10.42 7.18
C ASP A 13 14.81 11.87 6.83
N CYS A 14 14.98 12.75 7.83
CA CYS A 14 15.73 13.98 7.60
C CYS A 14 17.21 13.67 7.76
N ARG A 15 17.89 13.44 6.64
CA ARG A 15 19.33 13.64 6.63
C ARG A 15 19.56 15.14 6.76
N ASP A 16 20.51 15.55 7.59
CA ASP A 16 20.85 16.95 7.83
C ASP A 16 21.22 17.71 6.53
N ASP A 17 21.44 17.00 5.42
CA ASP A 17 21.76 17.55 4.12
C ASP A 17 20.56 17.70 3.15
N GLU A 18 19.31 17.49 3.57
CA GLU A 18 18.13 17.52 2.68
C GLU A 18 17.08 18.58 3.06
N GLU A 19 16.77 19.50 2.15
CA GLU A 19 15.85 20.62 2.37
C GLU A 19 14.70 20.63 1.34
N LEU A 20 13.49 21.01 1.77
CA LEU A 20 12.34 21.28 0.91
C LEU A 20 11.97 22.77 0.96
N CYS A 21 12.13 23.49 -0.15
CA CYS A 21 11.76 24.90 -0.26
C CYS A 21 10.57 25.09 -1.21
N VAL A 22 9.80 26.16 -1.00
CA VAL A 22 8.85 26.64 -2.02
C VAL A 22 9.67 27.28 -3.14
N ALA A 23 9.39 26.87 -4.37
CA ALA A 23 10.06 27.38 -5.55
C ALA A 23 9.48 28.74 -5.95
N SER A 24 10.34 29.57 -6.51
CA SER A 24 10.02 30.88 -7.07
C SER A 24 10.46 30.96 -8.52
N VAL A 25 10.11 32.05 -9.20
CA VAL A 25 10.53 32.30 -10.59
C VAL A 25 12.06 32.36 -10.71
N SER A 26 12.77 32.83 -9.67
CA SER A 26 14.24 32.88 -9.67
C SER A 26 14.91 31.52 -9.60
N ASP A 27 14.22 30.46 -9.18
CA ASP A 27 14.77 29.10 -9.13
C ASP A 27 14.80 28.43 -10.52
N ARG A 28 14.28 29.09 -11.57
CA ARG A 28 14.16 28.53 -12.92
C ARG A 28 15.45 27.90 -13.42
N GLU A 29 16.57 28.64 -13.36
CA GLU A 29 17.84 28.15 -13.90
C GLU A 29 18.34 26.90 -13.17
N ALA A 30 18.22 26.89 -11.84
CA ALA A 30 18.60 25.74 -11.02
C ALA A 30 17.70 24.52 -11.30
N VAL A 31 16.40 24.73 -11.53
CA VAL A 31 15.47 23.65 -11.89
C VAL A 31 15.76 23.08 -13.28
N MET A 32 16.08 23.92 -14.27
CA MET A 32 16.47 23.45 -15.60
C MET A 32 17.79 22.69 -15.58
N ALA A 33 18.70 23.04 -14.66
CA ALA A 33 19.98 22.36 -14.50
C ALA A 33 19.87 20.94 -13.92
N ILE A 34 18.73 20.55 -13.31
CA ILE A 34 18.51 19.19 -12.78
C ILE A 34 18.67 18.14 -13.90
N GLU A 35 18.13 18.46 -15.08
CA GLU A 35 18.18 17.60 -16.27
C GLU A 35 17.99 18.46 -17.53
N PRO A 36 19.07 18.93 -18.16
CA PRO A 36 18.99 19.85 -19.32
C PRO A 36 18.26 19.29 -20.54
N ALA A 37 18.19 17.97 -20.67
CA ALA A 37 17.53 17.26 -21.78
C ALA A 37 16.38 16.36 -21.28
N ALA A 38 15.62 16.84 -20.29
CA ALA A 38 14.45 16.12 -19.78
C ALA A 38 13.51 15.74 -20.93
N PHE A 39 12.94 14.53 -20.84
CA PHE A 39 12.04 13.98 -21.85
C PHE A 39 12.60 14.03 -23.28
N ALA A 40 13.90 13.73 -23.46
CA ALA A 40 14.59 13.74 -24.76
C ALA A 40 14.53 15.08 -25.52
N GLY A 41 14.26 16.16 -24.80
CA GLY A 41 14.15 17.51 -25.35
C GLY A 41 12.72 17.99 -25.62
N TYR A 42 11.69 17.20 -25.30
CA TYR A 42 10.29 17.58 -25.42
C TYR A 42 9.72 18.31 -24.19
N ASP A 43 10.58 18.62 -23.21
CA ASP A 43 10.19 19.22 -21.93
C ASP A 43 9.44 20.55 -22.12
N TYR A 44 8.25 20.63 -21.51
CA TYR A 44 7.44 21.85 -21.48
C TYR A 44 7.93 22.85 -20.44
N LEU A 45 8.62 22.37 -19.39
CA LEU A 45 8.91 23.19 -18.23
C LEU A 45 9.75 24.45 -18.52
N PRO A 46 10.77 24.43 -19.40
CA PRO A 46 11.61 25.62 -19.64
C PRO A 46 10.85 26.87 -20.08
N THR A 47 9.77 26.69 -20.84
CA THR A 47 8.95 27.77 -21.41
C THR A 47 7.71 28.06 -20.58
N THR A 48 7.31 27.13 -19.71
CA THR A 48 6.10 27.23 -18.89
C THR A 48 6.37 27.31 -17.39
N TYR A 49 7.65 27.35 -16.97
CA TYR A 49 8.07 27.29 -15.55
C TYR A 49 7.31 28.25 -14.63
N HIS A 50 7.07 29.48 -15.09
CA HIS A 50 6.33 30.48 -14.33
C HIS A 50 4.94 29.99 -13.89
N LYS A 51 4.27 29.15 -14.69
CA LYS A 51 2.96 28.55 -14.41
C LYS A 51 3.00 27.48 -13.32
N PHE A 52 4.18 26.95 -13.03
CA PHE A 52 4.38 25.88 -12.05
C PHE A 52 4.83 26.39 -10.69
N VAL A 53 5.09 27.69 -10.57
CA VAL A 53 5.53 28.35 -9.33
C VAL A 53 4.68 29.56 -8.94
N ALA A 54 3.80 30.04 -9.83
CA ALA A 54 2.92 31.17 -9.59
C ALA A 54 1.54 30.93 -10.21
N GLY A 55 0.49 31.32 -9.49
CA GLY A 55 -0.90 31.21 -9.92
C GLY A 55 -1.85 30.79 -8.79
N PRO A 56 -3.16 31.05 -8.91
CA PRO A 56 -4.14 30.58 -7.92
C PRO A 56 -4.07 29.05 -7.74
N GLY A 57 -3.88 28.61 -6.49
CA GLY A 57 -3.80 27.18 -6.14
C GLY A 57 -2.50 26.49 -6.57
N VAL A 58 -1.56 27.17 -7.22
CA VAL A 58 -0.28 26.60 -7.66
C VAL A 58 0.76 26.72 -6.56
N THR A 59 1.53 25.65 -6.31
CA THR A 59 2.73 25.72 -5.47
C THR A 59 3.83 24.85 -6.07
N GLY A 60 4.95 25.47 -6.44
CA GLY A 60 6.16 24.78 -6.84
C GLY A 60 7.05 24.48 -5.65
N TYR A 61 7.77 23.36 -5.70
CA TYR A 61 8.70 22.92 -4.67
C TYR A 61 10.04 22.55 -5.28
N VAL A 62 11.12 22.99 -4.63
CA VAL A 62 12.48 22.52 -4.91
C VAL A 62 12.96 21.67 -3.75
N TYR A 63 13.56 20.54 -4.11
CA TYR A 63 14.29 19.69 -3.17
C TYR A 63 15.77 19.97 -3.30
N LYS A 64 16.43 20.33 -2.20
CA LYS A 64 17.87 20.55 -2.18
C LYS A 64 18.57 19.43 -1.43
N LYS A 65 19.68 18.95 -1.98
CA LYS A 65 20.62 18.04 -1.29
C LYS A 65 21.99 18.72 -1.23
N ARG A 66 22.52 18.90 -0.02
CA ARG A 66 23.78 19.64 0.24
C ARG A 66 23.78 21.04 -0.39
N GLY A 67 22.65 21.75 -0.24
CA GLY A 67 22.45 23.10 -0.80
C GLY A 67 22.23 23.19 -2.31
N LYS A 68 22.33 22.07 -3.06
CA LYS A 68 22.09 22.05 -4.51
C LYS A 68 20.68 21.57 -4.83
N VAL A 69 20.01 22.22 -5.78
CA VAL A 69 18.70 21.77 -6.28
C VAL A 69 18.88 20.41 -6.96
N ALA A 70 18.19 19.42 -6.43
CA ALA A 70 18.27 18.02 -6.85
C ALA A 70 16.90 17.46 -7.30
N GLY A 71 15.81 18.18 -7.04
CA GLY A 71 14.49 17.83 -7.53
C GLY A 71 13.54 19.03 -7.63
N PHE A 72 12.53 18.92 -8.48
CA PHE A 72 11.45 19.88 -8.62
C PHE A 72 10.11 19.17 -8.80
N LEU A 73 9.06 19.71 -8.19
CA LEU A 73 7.68 19.20 -8.26
C LEU A 73 6.72 20.37 -8.11
N SER A 74 5.68 20.43 -8.93
CA SER A 74 4.64 21.44 -8.80
C SER A 74 3.31 20.80 -8.46
N THR A 75 2.53 21.51 -7.65
CA THR A 75 1.19 21.12 -7.22
C THR A 75 0.16 22.16 -7.64
N LEU A 76 -1.05 21.72 -7.95
CA LEU A 76 -2.20 22.58 -8.19
C LEU A 76 -3.39 22.10 -7.34
N LEU A 77 -4.02 23.01 -6.61
CA LEU A 77 -5.23 22.77 -5.85
C LEU A 77 -6.47 22.92 -6.74
N VAL A 78 -7.30 21.89 -6.80
CA VAL A 78 -8.51 21.79 -7.64
C VAL A 78 -9.69 21.27 -6.82
N ASP A 79 -10.86 21.18 -7.45
CA ASP A 79 -12.12 20.67 -6.89
C ASP A 79 -12.59 21.45 -5.65
N GLY A 80 -12.61 22.78 -5.77
CA GLY A 80 -12.98 23.66 -4.65
C GLY A 80 -12.07 23.53 -3.44
N GLY A 81 -10.79 23.18 -3.65
CA GLY A 81 -9.82 23.01 -2.57
C GLY A 81 -9.67 21.57 -2.05
N GLN A 82 -10.44 20.62 -2.58
CA GLN A 82 -10.47 19.26 -2.05
C GLN A 82 -9.47 18.30 -2.69
N THR A 83 -8.86 18.65 -3.82
CA THR A 83 -7.92 17.76 -4.52
C THR A 83 -6.64 18.51 -4.84
N ILE A 84 -5.49 17.87 -4.64
CA ILE A 84 -4.21 18.37 -5.12
C ILE A 84 -3.73 17.48 -6.27
N THR A 85 -3.28 18.09 -7.37
CA THR A 85 -2.68 17.38 -8.50
C THR A 85 -1.21 17.72 -8.64
N THR A 86 -0.38 16.75 -9.01
CA THR A 86 1.07 16.94 -9.17
C THR A 86 1.49 17.01 -10.63
N SER A 87 2.51 17.80 -10.92
CA SER A 87 3.05 18.01 -12.27
C SER A 87 4.55 18.35 -12.25
N ALA A 88 5.18 18.34 -13.43
CA ALA A 88 6.56 18.77 -13.66
C ALA A 88 7.64 18.08 -12.77
N GLY A 89 7.35 16.87 -12.27
CA GLY A 89 8.25 16.13 -11.39
C GLY A 89 9.58 15.77 -12.07
N ARG A 90 10.71 16.16 -11.47
CA ARG A 90 12.07 15.75 -11.91
C ARG A 90 13.02 15.57 -10.73
N VAL A 91 13.97 14.66 -10.90
CA VAL A 91 15.04 14.34 -9.94
C VAL A 91 16.35 14.18 -10.71
N CYS A 92 17.45 14.70 -10.17
CA CYS A 92 18.76 14.59 -10.80
C CYS A 92 19.17 13.12 -10.94
N MET A 93 19.93 12.81 -11.98
CA MET A 93 20.22 11.43 -12.37
C MET A 93 20.92 10.63 -11.28
N GLU A 94 21.80 11.28 -10.52
CA GLU A 94 22.60 10.68 -9.45
C GLU A 94 21.77 10.19 -8.26
N LEU A 95 20.53 10.66 -8.12
CA LEU A 95 19.63 10.28 -7.02
C LEU A 95 18.47 9.38 -7.48
N ARG A 96 18.43 9.00 -8.76
CA ARG A 96 17.45 8.05 -9.28
C ARG A 96 17.75 6.65 -8.72
N GLY A 97 16.70 5.84 -8.53
CA GLY A 97 16.83 4.51 -7.92
C GLY A 97 16.96 4.50 -6.39
N GLU A 98 17.36 5.61 -5.76
CA GLU A 98 17.48 5.72 -4.29
C GLU A 98 16.17 6.05 -3.56
N GLY A 99 15.03 6.02 -4.26
CA GLY A 99 13.72 6.38 -3.69
C GLY A 99 13.51 7.87 -3.41
N MET A 100 14.40 8.75 -3.92
CA MET A 100 14.35 10.20 -3.71
C MET A 100 12.99 10.80 -4.10
N TYR A 101 12.49 10.51 -5.31
CA TYR A 101 11.21 11.04 -5.77
C TYR A 101 10.03 10.70 -4.83
N GLY A 102 10.06 9.50 -4.24
CA GLY A 102 9.06 9.07 -3.25
C GLY A 102 9.15 9.86 -1.93
N ARG A 103 10.37 10.13 -1.43
CA ARG A 103 10.57 10.99 -0.24
C ARG A 103 10.17 12.43 -0.52
N PHE A 104 10.54 12.96 -1.68
CA PHE A 104 10.25 14.32 -2.09
C PHE A 104 8.74 14.56 -2.23
N THR A 105 8.04 13.73 -3.00
CA THR A 105 6.57 13.81 -3.17
C THR A 105 5.84 13.72 -1.82
N ARG A 106 6.27 12.82 -0.94
CA ARG A 106 5.73 12.71 0.44
C ARG A 106 5.83 14.02 1.21
N ARG A 107 7.02 14.64 1.28
CA ARG A 107 7.18 15.92 2.02
C ARG A 107 6.32 17.04 1.41
N VAL A 108 6.17 17.04 0.08
CA VAL A 108 5.26 17.97 -0.60
C VAL A 108 3.81 17.76 -0.16
N PHE A 109 3.34 16.51 -0.09
CA PHE A 109 1.98 16.21 0.36
C PHE A 109 1.74 16.50 1.84
N GLU A 110 2.73 16.24 2.71
CA GLU A 110 2.66 16.62 4.14
C GLU A 110 2.51 18.13 4.28
N ARG A 111 3.35 18.90 3.59
CA ARG A 111 3.25 20.36 3.59
C ARG A 111 1.93 20.87 3.00
N SER A 112 1.40 20.18 2.00
CA SER A 112 0.10 20.52 1.40
C SER A 112 -1.07 20.26 2.35
N LEU A 113 -1.00 19.20 3.17
CA LEU A 113 -1.98 18.93 4.22
C LEU A 113 -1.99 20.01 5.30
N ASP A 114 -0.81 20.53 5.65
CA ASP A 114 -0.70 21.63 6.61
C ASP A 114 -1.26 22.95 6.03
N MET A 115 -1.06 23.19 4.73
CA MET A 115 -1.52 24.40 4.04
C MET A 115 -3.02 24.40 3.73
N TYR A 116 -3.61 23.24 3.45
CA TYR A 116 -4.97 23.12 2.92
C TYR A 116 -5.82 22.17 3.78
N PRO A 117 -6.50 22.67 4.83
CA PRO A 117 -7.29 21.85 5.75
C PRO A 117 -8.43 21.07 5.09
N ASP A 118 -8.93 21.57 3.96
CA ASP A 118 -10.00 20.96 3.17
C ASP A 118 -9.51 19.96 2.13
N LEU A 119 -8.20 19.76 2.02
CA LEU A 119 -7.63 18.79 1.11
C LEU A 119 -8.12 17.38 1.47
N ARG A 120 -8.62 16.65 0.46
CA ARG A 120 -9.18 15.30 0.55
C ARG A 120 -8.60 14.34 -0.46
N TYR A 121 -8.01 14.74 -1.58
CA TYR A 121 -7.59 13.80 -2.61
C TYR A 121 -6.27 14.20 -3.25
N ILE A 122 -5.53 13.22 -3.76
CA ILE A 122 -4.39 13.46 -4.66
C ILE A 122 -4.78 12.93 -6.03
N ALA A 123 -4.53 13.69 -7.09
CA ALA A 123 -4.69 13.23 -8.46
C ALA A 123 -3.36 13.29 -9.21
N MET A 124 -3.15 12.35 -10.12
CA MET A 124 -2.01 12.38 -11.05
C MET A 124 -2.32 11.63 -12.33
N SER A 125 -1.62 11.99 -13.40
CA SER A 125 -1.57 11.21 -14.64
C SER A 125 -0.18 10.59 -14.82
N THR A 126 -0.12 9.34 -15.29
CA THR A 126 1.15 8.64 -15.55
C THR A 126 1.09 7.90 -16.88
N ASP A 127 2.22 7.86 -17.61
CA ASP A 127 2.33 7.08 -18.84
C ASP A 127 2.54 5.58 -18.56
N ASN A 128 2.47 4.78 -19.62
CA ASN A 128 2.66 3.33 -19.56
C ASN A 128 4.07 2.94 -19.13
N LEU A 129 5.10 3.69 -19.53
CA LEU A 129 6.48 3.38 -19.16
C LEU A 129 6.66 3.45 -17.64
N ASN A 130 6.22 4.55 -17.03
CA ASN A 130 6.25 4.69 -15.58
C ASN A 130 5.29 3.71 -14.90
N TRP A 131 4.17 3.36 -15.53
CA TRP A 131 3.27 2.33 -15.04
C TRP A 131 3.85 0.92 -15.10
N ASP A 132 4.65 0.58 -16.09
CA ASP A 132 5.26 -0.75 -16.19
C ASP A 132 6.34 -0.91 -15.13
N ILE A 133 7.09 0.16 -14.85
CA ILE A 133 8.13 0.20 -13.82
C ILE A 133 7.53 0.26 -12.40
N ASN A 134 6.57 1.16 -12.18
CA ASN A 134 6.06 1.49 -10.85
C ASN A 134 4.62 1.02 -10.61
N GLY A 135 3.97 0.36 -11.57
CA GLY A 135 2.53 0.06 -11.56
C GLY A 135 2.09 -0.76 -10.37
N ASN A 136 2.93 -1.68 -9.87
CA ASN A 136 2.61 -2.40 -8.63
C ASN A 136 2.54 -1.45 -7.42
N LYS A 137 3.42 -0.45 -7.34
CA LYS A 137 3.38 0.57 -6.28
C LYS A 137 2.20 1.51 -6.49
N LEU A 138 1.96 1.94 -7.73
CA LEU A 138 0.88 2.87 -8.08
C LEU A 138 -0.51 2.24 -7.89
N ARG A 139 -0.73 0.98 -8.29
CA ARG A 139 -1.98 0.23 -8.05
C ARG A 139 -2.30 0.05 -6.56
N ASN A 140 -1.27 0.01 -5.72
CA ASN A 140 -1.47 -0.05 -4.27
C ASN A 140 -1.83 1.32 -3.68
N ALA A 141 -1.40 2.40 -4.35
CA ALA A 141 -1.51 3.77 -3.85
C ALA A 141 -2.61 4.60 -4.50
N TYR A 142 -3.14 4.22 -5.65
CA TYR A 142 -4.12 4.99 -6.40
C TYR A 142 -5.17 4.09 -7.03
N ASP A 143 -6.39 4.62 -7.11
CA ASP A 143 -7.41 4.07 -7.99
C ASP A 143 -7.15 4.60 -9.41
N VAL A 144 -7.09 3.69 -10.38
CA VAL A 144 -7.12 4.08 -11.80
C VAL A 144 -8.54 4.51 -12.11
N LEU A 145 -8.69 5.77 -12.48
CA LEU A 145 -9.97 6.34 -12.88
C LEU A 145 -10.25 6.11 -14.36
N GLU A 146 -9.25 6.38 -15.19
CA GLU A 146 -9.40 6.35 -16.64
C GLU A 146 -8.09 5.96 -17.31
N GLU A 147 -8.18 5.21 -18.40
CA GLU A 147 -7.07 4.92 -19.30
C GLU A 147 -7.34 5.66 -20.61
N MET A 148 -6.33 6.36 -21.11
CA MET A 148 -6.40 7.09 -22.37
C MET A 148 -5.32 6.56 -23.32
N ASP A 149 -5.70 6.36 -24.58
CA ASP A 149 -4.76 6.17 -25.66
C ASP A 149 -3.96 7.46 -25.84
N LEU A 150 -2.63 7.32 -25.85
CA LEU A 150 -1.67 8.38 -26.10
C LEU A 150 -0.94 8.07 -27.41
N LEU A 151 -1.07 8.99 -28.37
CA LEU A 151 -0.33 8.97 -29.64
C LEU A 151 0.63 10.15 -29.65
N PHE A 152 1.88 9.91 -30.03
CA PHE A 152 2.88 10.97 -30.15
C PHE A 152 3.66 10.82 -31.45
N PHE A 153 3.61 11.85 -32.30
CA PHE A 153 4.20 11.82 -33.63
C PHE A 153 4.73 13.19 -34.06
N GLN A 154 5.56 13.20 -35.08
CA GLN A 154 6.06 14.40 -35.74
C GLN A 154 5.23 14.69 -36.99
N LEU A 155 5.11 15.95 -37.36
CA LEU A 155 4.63 16.35 -38.67
C LEU A 155 5.48 17.49 -39.21
N ASN A 156 5.51 17.64 -40.54
CA ASN A 156 6.16 18.76 -41.21
C ASN A 156 5.12 19.86 -41.50
N PRO A 157 5.11 21.00 -40.78
CA PRO A 157 4.09 22.02 -40.96
C PRO A 157 4.06 22.62 -42.37
N THR A 158 5.22 22.71 -43.03
CA THR A 158 5.33 23.27 -44.38
C THR A 158 4.65 22.36 -45.39
N GLU A 159 4.94 21.06 -45.33
CA GLU A 159 4.28 20.08 -46.21
C GLU A 159 2.79 19.94 -45.88
N ALA A 160 2.43 19.86 -44.60
CA ALA A 160 1.04 19.77 -44.18
C ALA A 160 0.23 20.97 -44.68
N ARG A 161 0.79 22.19 -44.62
CA ARG A 161 0.16 23.40 -45.15
C ARG A 161 -0.03 23.36 -46.67
N GLN A 162 0.95 22.82 -47.40
CA GLN A 162 0.87 22.66 -48.85
C GLN A 162 -0.17 21.62 -49.28
N ARG A 163 -0.34 20.55 -48.50
CA ARG A 163 -1.28 19.46 -48.78
C ARG A 163 -2.73 19.79 -48.41
N THR A 164 -2.93 20.40 -47.25
CA THR A 164 -4.28 20.66 -46.71
C THR A 164 -4.93 21.89 -47.34
N LEU A 165 -4.16 22.97 -47.58
CA LEU A 165 -4.61 24.28 -48.07
C LEU A 165 -5.78 24.90 -47.28
N ARG A 166 -6.03 24.42 -46.06
CA ARG A 166 -7.13 24.82 -45.19
C ARG A 166 -6.59 25.43 -43.89
N LYS A 167 -7.41 26.24 -43.22
CA LYS A 167 -7.17 26.78 -41.88
C LYS A 167 -8.09 26.11 -40.88
N ALA A 168 -7.69 26.08 -39.60
CA ALA A 168 -8.52 25.51 -38.54
C ALA A 168 -9.92 26.16 -38.47
N SER A 169 -10.03 27.47 -38.74
CA SER A 169 -11.30 28.21 -38.76
C SER A 169 -12.27 27.81 -39.87
N GLN A 170 -11.85 26.96 -40.81
CA GLN A 170 -12.66 26.49 -41.95
C GLN A 170 -13.27 25.11 -41.73
N ILE A 171 -12.99 24.46 -40.60
CA ILE A 171 -13.54 23.14 -40.27
C ILE A 171 -15.00 23.28 -39.81
N PRO A 172 -15.98 22.66 -40.52
CA PRO A 172 -17.39 22.73 -40.14
C PRO A 172 -17.72 21.81 -38.97
N GLY A 173 -18.89 22.02 -38.33
CA GLY A 173 -19.44 21.10 -37.33
C GLY A 173 -18.79 21.16 -35.94
N ILE A 174 -17.88 22.12 -35.71
CA ILE A 174 -17.20 22.32 -34.44
C ILE A 174 -17.18 23.81 -34.09
N ARG A 175 -17.40 24.15 -32.81
CA ARG A 175 -17.44 25.53 -32.31
C ARG A 175 -16.49 25.70 -31.13
N GLN A 176 -15.80 26.84 -31.06
CA GLN A 176 -15.01 27.19 -29.89
C GLN A 176 -15.93 27.49 -28.70
N LEU A 177 -15.65 26.89 -27.55
CA LEU A 177 -16.43 27.07 -26.33
C LEU A 177 -15.97 28.35 -25.61
N THR A 178 -16.94 29.17 -25.20
CA THR A 178 -16.71 30.32 -24.32
C THR A 178 -16.58 29.89 -22.87
N TRP A 179 -16.26 30.83 -21.98
CA TRP A 179 -16.30 30.57 -20.53
C TRP A 179 -17.70 30.14 -20.09
N ASP A 180 -18.76 30.78 -20.59
CA ASP A 180 -20.15 30.44 -20.24
C ASP A 180 -20.54 29.03 -20.72
N ASP A 181 -20.11 28.67 -21.94
CA ASP A 181 -20.30 27.30 -22.44
C ASP A 181 -19.58 26.29 -21.53
N MET A 182 -18.31 26.57 -21.18
CA MET A 182 -17.55 25.70 -20.29
C MET A 182 -18.17 25.64 -18.89
N ASN A 183 -18.64 26.75 -18.34
CA ASN A 183 -19.31 26.76 -17.04
C ASN A 183 -20.58 25.88 -17.07
N THR A 184 -21.33 25.94 -18.16
CA THR A 184 -22.50 25.07 -18.39
C THR A 184 -22.09 23.60 -18.43
N VAL A 185 -21.04 23.24 -19.18
CA VAL A 185 -20.51 21.86 -19.22
C VAL A 185 -20.09 21.37 -17.83
N MET A 186 -19.38 22.21 -17.08
CA MET A 186 -18.88 21.87 -15.75
C MET A 186 -20.00 21.76 -14.71
N LYS A 187 -21.11 22.48 -14.90
CA LYS A 187 -22.29 22.46 -14.04
C LYS A 187 -23.23 21.29 -14.35
N ASP A 188 -23.52 21.05 -15.63
CA ASP A 188 -24.47 20.02 -16.06
C ASP A 188 -23.88 18.61 -15.96
N CYS A 189 -22.54 18.50 -15.93
CA CYS A 189 -21.79 17.26 -15.77
C CYS A 189 -22.27 16.14 -16.70
N PRO A 190 -22.22 16.33 -18.03
CA PRO A 190 -22.70 15.34 -18.99
C PRO A 190 -21.87 14.04 -18.87
N ARG A 191 -22.49 13.00 -18.31
CA ARG A 191 -21.84 11.69 -18.09
C ARG A 191 -21.36 11.03 -19.38
N ASP A 192 -22.00 11.36 -20.50
CA ASP A 192 -21.61 10.84 -21.83
C ASP A 192 -20.25 11.39 -22.28
N LEU A 193 -19.87 12.60 -21.84
CA LEU A 193 -18.55 13.20 -22.10
C LEU A 193 -17.50 12.74 -21.09
N PHE A 194 -17.89 12.66 -19.82
CA PHE A 194 -16.98 12.38 -18.70
C PHE A 194 -17.49 11.23 -17.83
N PRO A 195 -17.36 9.96 -18.28
CA PRO A 195 -17.88 8.81 -17.53
C PRO A 195 -17.30 8.67 -16.12
N CYS A 196 -16.11 9.25 -15.89
CA CYS A 196 -15.38 9.18 -14.63
C CYS A 196 -15.49 10.48 -13.79
N ASP A 197 -16.40 11.39 -14.14
CA ASP A 197 -16.58 12.71 -13.52
C ASP A 197 -15.28 13.54 -13.47
N ARG A 198 -14.36 13.31 -14.41
CA ARG A 198 -13.08 14.03 -14.51
C ARG A 198 -12.77 14.46 -15.94
N ILE A 199 -12.04 15.56 -16.05
CA ILE A 199 -11.39 16.01 -17.28
C ILE A 199 -9.88 16.11 -17.04
N LEU A 200 -9.09 15.47 -17.90
CA LEU A 200 -7.65 15.62 -17.98
C LEU A 200 -7.29 16.70 -19.01
N ILE A 201 -6.54 17.70 -18.55
CA ILE A 201 -5.88 18.71 -19.37
C ILE A 201 -4.45 18.74 -18.90
N ILE A 202 -3.55 18.02 -19.60
CA ILE A 202 -2.19 17.78 -19.09
C ILE A 202 -1.52 19.09 -18.67
N PRO A 203 -0.80 19.06 -17.53
CA PRO A 203 -0.54 17.88 -16.71
C PRO A 203 -1.57 17.60 -15.60
N TYR A 204 -2.76 18.22 -15.66
CA TYR A 204 -3.69 18.28 -14.54
C TYR A 204 -4.99 17.54 -14.81
N SER A 205 -5.56 16.95 -13.75
CA SER A 205 -6.91 16.39 -13.76
C SER A 205 -7.82 17.18 -12.84
N TYR A 206 -9.00 17.51 -13.34
CA TYR A 206 -10.03 18.29 -12.66
C TYR A 206 -11.28 17.43 -12.53
N GLY A 207 -12.04 17.60 -11.45
CA GLY A 207 -13.40 17.09 -11.36
C GLY A 207 -14.35 17.94 -12.21
N ILE A 208 -15.41 17.33 -12.73
CA ILE A 208 -16.45 18.08 -13.47
C ILE A 208 -17.35 18.79 -12.46
N MET A 209 -17.00 20.03 -12.14
CA MET A 209 -17.75 20.92 -11.26
C MET A 209 -17.45 22.39 -11.57
N GLU A 210 -18.44 23.24 -11.32
CA GLU A 210 -18.38 24.70 -11.53
C GLU A 210 -17.14 25.35 -10.87
N ALA A 211 -16.74 24.88 -9.69
CA ALA A 211 -15.57 25.39 -8.96
C ALA A 211 -14.23 25.24 -9.72
N ASN A 212 -14.18 24.43 -10.78
CA ASN A 212 -12.98 24.24 -11.60
C ASN A 212 -13.00 25.05 -12.91
N THR A 213 -14.11 25.72 -13.27
CA THR A 213 -14.24 26.42 -14.56
C THR A 213 -13.11 27.43 -14.77
N ASP A 214 -12.81 28.27 -13.77
CA ASP A 214 -11.75 29.29 -13.86
C ASP A 214 -10.35 28.69 -13.96
N LEU A 215 -10.07 27.62 -13.21
CA LEU A 215 -8.78 26.92 -13.26
C LEU A 215 -8.54 26.28 -14.63
N ILE A 216 -9.61 25.80 -15.26
CA ILE A 216 -9.56 25.16 -16.58
C ILE A 216 -9.44 26.19 -17.70
N TYR A 217 -10.27 27.24 -17.66
CA TYR A 217 -10.45 28.17 -18.76
C TYR A 217 -9.49 29.38 -18.69
N LEU A 218 -9.29 29.97 -17.50
CA LEU A 218 -8.57 31.24 -17.35
C LEU A 218 -7.07 31.06 -17.07
N GLN A 219 -6.64 29.96 -16.43
CA GLN A 219 -5.22 29.75 -16.10
C GLN A 219 -4.38 29.20 -17.27
N GLY A 220 -5.00 28.81 -18.38
CA GLY A 220 -4.30 28.20 -19.50
C GLY A 220 -4.03 29.18 -20.64
N ASP A 221 -2.88 29.87 -20.66
CA ASP A 221 -2.52 30.62 -21.88
C ASP A 221 -2.44 29.65 -23.07
N GLY A 222 -3.22 29.94 -24.12
CA GLY A 222 -3.23 29.16 -25.35
C GLY A 222 -4.06 27.87 -25.28
N ARG A 223 -4.95 27.70 -24.30
CA ARG A 223 -5.95 26.62 -24.32
C ARG A 223 -7.11 26.96 -25.25
N GLU A 224 -7.49 25.99 -26.08
CA GLU A 224 -8.59 26.12 -27.03
C GLU A 224 -9.55 24.96 -26.86
N PHE A 225 -10.75 25.26 -26.38
CA PHE A 225 -11.83 24.30 -26.17
C PHE A 225 -12.76 24.31 -27.36
N MET A 226 -13.04 23.12 -27.89
CA MET A 226 -13.89 22.93 -29.06
C MET A 226 -14.99 21.93 -28.75
N GLY A 227 -16.21 22.17 -29.24
CA GLY A 227 -17.35 21.29 -29.03
C GLY A 227 -18.22 21.10 -30.26
N SER A 228 -18.78 19.90 -30.40
CA SER A 228 -19.85 19.57 -31.35
C SER A 228 -21.18 19.40 -30.62
N PHE A 229 -22.25 19.93 -31.20
CA PHE A 229 -23.59 20.00 -30.62
C PHE A 229 -24.59 19.31 -31.52
N HIS A 230 -25.64 18.72 -30.95
CA HIS A 230 -26.77 18.26 -31.75
C HIS A 230 -27.48 19.47 -32.38
N GLU A 231 -27.95 19.32 -33.61
CA GLU A 231 -28.86 20.31 -34.19
C GLU A 231 -30.12 20.41 -33.31
N PRO A 232 -30.59 21.62 -32.97
CA PRO A 232 -31.76 21.78 -32.13
C PRO A 232 -33.00 21.19 -32.84
N ALA A 233 -33.73 20.30 -32.14
CA ALA A 233 -34.96 19.70 -32.67
C ALA A 233 -36.11 20.72 -32.80
N SER A 234 -36.03 21.84 -32.07
CA SER A 234 -36.92 23.02 -32.15
C SER A 234 -36.28 24.23 -31.45
N GLU A 235 -36.75 25.45 -31.72
CA GLU A 235 -36.31 26.69 -31.04
C GLU A 235 -36.62 26.60 -29.53
N GLY A 236 -35.63 26.20 -28.73
CA GLY A 236 -35.69 26.23 -27.25
C GLY A 236 -35.34 24.94 -26.51
N GLU A 237 -35.17 23.80 -27.20
CA GLU A 237 -34.92 22.48 -26.56
C GLU A 237 -33.51 21.90 -26.84
N GLY A 238 -32.57 22.71 -27.33
CA GLY A 238 -31.20 22.25 -27.56
C GLY A 238 -30.47 21.93 -26.25
N ARG A 239 -29.86 20.74 -26.12
CA ARG A 239 -28.84 20.50 -25.09
C ARG A 239 -27.73 21.54 -25.26
N HIS A 240 -27.54 22.39 -24.25
CA HIS A 240 -26.49 23.40 -24.23
C HIS A 240 -25.08 22.81 -23.99
N THR A 241 -24.99 21.51 -23.74
CA THR A 241 -23.74 20.76 -23.59
C THR A 241 -23.36 20.05 -24.90
N PRO A 242 -22.09 20.10 -25.32
CA PRO A 242 -21.63 19.36 -26.48
C PRO A 242 -21.69 17.84 -26.23
N TYR A 243 -21.81 17.04 -27.29
CA TYR A 243 -21.71 15.58 -27.22
C TYR A 243 -20.29 15.05 -27.51
N LEU A 244 -19.44 15.91 -28.07
CA LEU A 244 -18.00 15.67 -28.23
C LEU A 244 -17.26 16.97 -27.90
N LEU A 245 -16.20 16.87 -27.10
CA LEU A 245 -15.41 18.00 -26.61
C LEU A 245 -13.92 17.72 -26.81
N SER A 246 -13.16 18.71 -27.26
CA SER A 246 -11.70 18.63 -27.27
C SER A 246 -11.03 19.87 -26.72
N CYS A 247 -9.81 19.72 -26.21
CA CYS A 247 -9.01 20.80 -25.64
C CYS A 247 -7.58 20.72 -26.17
N GLY A 248 -7.14 21.77 -26.86
CA GLY A 248 -5.79 21.92 -27.38
C GLY A 248 -4.93 22.87 -26.56
N SER A 249 -3.63 22.63 -26.50
CA SER A 249 -2.62 23.58 -25.96
C SER A 249 -1.25 23.28 -26.56
N TYR A 250 -0.31 24.23 -26.50
CA TYR A 250 1.03 24.03 -27.07
C TYR A 250 2.13 24.70 -26.25
N TRP A 251 3.36 24.23 -26.44
CA TRP A 251 4.56 24.81 -25.86
C TRP A 251 5.75 24.67 -26.81
N GLN A 252 6.70 25.60 -26.67
CA GLN A 252 7.99 25.50 -27.33
C GLN A 252 8.94 24.64 -26.48
N CYS A 253 9.64 23.70 -27.12
CA CYS A 253 10.71 22.89 -26.51
C CYS A 253 11.99 22.98 -27.36
N CYS A 254 13.06 22.28 -26.97
CA CYS A 254 14.33 22.34 -27.73
C CYS A 254 14.29 21.56 -29.05
N ARG A 255 13.30 20.67 -29.22
CA ARG A 255 13.07 19.94 -30.48
C ARG A 255 12.20 20.71 -31.47
N GLY A 256 11.40 21.67 -31.02
CA GLY A 256 10.38 22.33 -31.84
C GLY A 256 9.14 22.68 -31.04
N LEU A 257 8.02 22.89 -31.73
CA LEU A 257 6.73 23.13 -31.10
C LEU A 257 6.03 21.80 -30.80
N VAL A 258 5.59 21.61 -29.56
CA VAL A 258 4.72 20.48 -29.19
C VAL A 258 3.31 21.03 -29.02
N TYR A 259 2.36 20.44 -29.75
CA TYR A 259 0.93 20.63 -29.57
C TYR A 259 0.35 19.39 -28.92
N GLN A 260 -0.57 19.60 -28.00
CA GLN A 260 -1.24 18.56 -27.28
C GLN A 260 -2.74 18.77 -27.36
N THR A 261 -3.48 17.69 -27.63
CA THR A 261 -4.94 17.69 -27.55
C THR A 261 -5.48 16.52 -26.74
N CYS A 262 -6.55 16.77 -25.98
CA CYS A 262 -7.40 15.75 -25.38
C CYS A 262 -8.77 15.77 -26.08
N VAL A 263 -9.35 14.61 -26.38
CA VAL A 263 -10.70 14.47 -26.96
C VAL A 263 -11.57 13.63 -26.02
N TYR A 264 -12.81 14.07 -25.76
CA TYR A 264 -13.79 13.46 -24.85
C TYR A 264 -15.16 13.28 -25.54
N GLY A 265 -15.85 12.19 -25.23
CA GLY A 265 -17.17 11.85 -25.76
C GLY A 265 -17.18 10.68 -26.76
N THR A 266 -18.39 10.27 -27.18
CA THR A 266 -18.62 9.10 -28.03
C THR A 266 -19.19 9.47 -29.40
N GLY A 267 -18.59 10.47 -30.05
CA GLY A 267 -18.94 10.84 -31.43
C GLY A 267 -18.66 9.73 -32.44
N SER A 268 -19.19 9.86 -33.66
CA SER A 268 -18.78 9.00 -34.77
C SER A 268 -17.30 9.23 -35.14
N ASP A 269 -16.67 8.27 -35.81
CA ASP A 269 -15.32 8.43 -36.37
C ASP A 269 -15.19 9.72 -37.22
N GLU A 270 -16.26 10.12 -37.91
CA GLU A 270 -16.33 11.36 -38.68
C GLU A 270 -16.28 12.61 -37.79
N THR A 271 -17.04 12.64 -36.69
CA THR A 271 -16.98 13.79 -35.76
C THR A 271 -15.63 13.84 -35.04
N MET A 272 -15.07 12.69 -34.65
CA MET A 272 -13.73 12.64 -34.06
C MET A 272 -12.65 13.10 -35.04
N ARG A 273 -12.76 12.71 -36.31
CA ARG A 273 -11.87 13.20 -37.38
C ARG A 273 -11.90 14.72 -37.47
N VAL A 274 -13.09 15.34 -37.45
CA VAL A 274 -13.27 16.81 -37.47
C VAL A 274 -12.50 17.49 -36.33
N HIS A 275 -12.59 16.98 -35.10
CA HIS A 275 -11.83 17.52 -33.96
C HIS A 275 -10.31 17.37 -34.14
N LEU A 276 -9.84 16.18 -34.55
CA LEU A 276 -8.40 15.94 -34.75
C LEU A 276 -7.82 16.77 -35.89
N GLU A 277 -8.56 16.92 -36.98
CA GLU A 277 -8.20 17.73 -38.13
C GLU A 277 -8.08 19.21 -37.74
N TRP A 278 -9.02 19.72 -36.96
CA TRP A 278 -8.96 21.08 -36.42
C TRP A 278 -7.67 21.30 -35.62
N HIS A 279 -7.32 20.39 -34.71
CA HIS A 279 -6.10 20.52 -33.89
C HIS A 279 -4.81 20.38 -34.71
N LEU A 280 -4.78 19.52 -35.72
CA LEU A 280 -3.62 19.39 -36.61
C LEU A 280 -3.42 20.66 -37.45
N LEU A 281 -4.49 21.22 -38.01
CA LEU A 281 -4.42 22.52 -38.71
C LEU A 281 -3.99 23.63 -37.77
N ARG A 282 -4.49 23.62 -36.53
CA ARG A 282 -4.10 24.60 -35.53
C ARG A 282 -2.62 24.50 -35.21
N LEU A 283 -2.07 23.29 -35.05
CA LEU A 283 -0.63 23.05 -34.88
C LEU A 283 0.17 23.59 -36.08
N VAL A 284 -0.28 23.34 -37.31
CA VAL A 284 0.35 23.88 -38.53
C VAL A 284 0.34 25.42 -38.53
N ASP A 285 -0.74 26.04 -38.06
CA ASP A 285 -0.87 27.49 -37.95
C ASP A 285 0.12 28.07 -36.94
N VAL A 286 0.27 27.44 -35.77
CA VAL A 286 1.12 27.96 -34.67
C VAL A 286 2.60 27.60 -34.79
N ALA A 287 2.96 26.49 -35.43
CA ALA A 287 4.37 26.05 -35.57
C ALA A 287 5.15 26.84 -36.64
N GLY A 288 4.47 27.48 -37.59
CA GLY A 288 5.12 28.15 -38.71
C GLY A 288 5.89 27.15 -39.58
N ALA A 289 7.20 27.34 -39.71
CA ALA A 289 8.10 26.48 -40.50
C ALA A 289 9.00 25.57 -39.65
N GLY A 290 8.87 25.59 -38.31
CA GLY A 290 9.69 24.79 -37.42
C GLY A 290 9.22 23.34 -37.30
N ASP A 291 10.03 22.49 -36.66
CA ASP A 291 9.63 21.14 -36.28
C ASP A 291 8.39 21.17 -35.38
N ALA A 292 7.42 20.31 -35.68
CA ALA A 292 6.17 20.21 -34.95
C ALA A 292 5.87 18.79 -34.52
N PHE A 293 5.40 18.66 -33.28
CA PHE A 293 5.06 17.39 -32.67
C PHE A 293 3.65 17.47 -32.12
N MET A 294 2.90 16.38 -32.24
CA MET A 294 1.51 16.30 -31.82
C MET A 294 1.35 15.15 -30.83
N MET A 295 0.80 15.46 -29.67
CA MET A 295 0.39 14.50 -28.64
C MET A 295 -1.14 14.46 -28.55
N ILE A 296 -1.73 13.32 -28.86
CA ILE A 296 -3.19 13.11 -28.79
C ILE A 296 -3.49 12.19 -27.62
N MET A 297 -4.44 12.58 -26.77
CA MET A 297 -5.00 11.75 -25.72
C MET A 297 -6.50 11.56 -25.93
N SER A 298 -6.97 10.33 -25.80
CA SER A 298 -8.39 10.01 -25.93
C SER A 298 -8.76 8.78 -25.12
N PRO A 299 -9.92 8.74 -24.44
CA PRO A 299 -10.41 7.52 -23.80
C PRO A 299 -10.85 6.46 -24.82
N VAL A 300 -10.97 6.82 -26.09
CA VAL A 300 -11.27 5.92 -27.21
C VAL A 300 -10.11 5.82 -28.18
N ASN A 301 -9.99 4.68 -28.86
CA ASN A 301 -8.90 4.46 -29.80
C ASN A 301 -9.07 5.30 -31.07
N VAL A 302 -8.24 6.33 -31.22
CA VAL A 302 -8.26 7.23 -32.39
C VAL A 302 -7.19 6.90 -33.43
N SER A 303 -6.52 5.75 -33.32
CA SER A 303 -5.35 5.46 -34.16
C SER A 303 -5.70 5.29 -35.64
N ASN A 304 -6.84 4.69 -35.95
CA ASN A 304 -7.31 4.54 -37.33
C ASN A 304 -7.63 5.91 -37.95
N ILE A 305 -8.13 6.85 -37.15
CA ILE A 305 -8.42 8.22 -37.58
C ILE A 305 -7.11 8.96 -37.86
N VAL A 306 -6.13 8.86 -36.97
CA VAL A 306 -4.80 9.45 -37.19
C VAL A 306 -4.12 8.86 -38.42
N GLU A 307 -4.22 7.54 -38.63
CA GLU A 307 -3.67 6.89 -39.81
C GLU A 307 -4.35 7.40 -41.10
N SER A 308 -5.66 7.63 -41.06
CA SER A 308 -6.39 8.25 -42.19
C SER A 308 -6.03 9.71 -42.46
N LEU A 309 -5.35 10.38 -41.53
CA LEU A 309 -4.85 11.75 -41.65
C LEU A 309 -3.34 11.79 -41.98
N ARG A 310 -2.65 10.64 -41.94
CA ARG A 310 -1.18 10.57 -42.03
C ARG A 310 -0.63 11.17 -43.32
N ALA A 311 -1.20 10.80 -44.46
CA ALA A 311 -0.79 11.30 -45.76
C ALA A 311 -1.11 12.79 -45.93
N GLU A 312 -2.23 13.25 -45.38
CA GLU A 312 -2.67 14.64 -45.51
C GLU A 312 -1.76 15.60 -44.72
N PHE A 313 -1.33 15.20 -43.53
CA PHE A 313 -0.55 16.05 -42.62
C PHE A 313 0.95 15.74 -42.61
N SER A 314 1.46 14.90 -43.51
CA SER A 314 2.86 14.45 -43.51
C SER A 314 3.30 13.92 -42.13
N ILE A 315 2.46 13.08 -41.52
CA ILE A 315 2.74 12.56 -40.18
C ILE A 315 3.79 11.46 -40.25
N THR A 316 4.88 11.64 -39.52
CA THR A 316 5.95 10.66 -39.35
C THR A 316 5.99 10.16 -37.92
N ASP A 317 6.24 8.87 -37.79
CA ASP A 317 6.49 8.26 -36.49
C ASP A 317 7.78 8.82 -35.90
N LEU A 318 7.83 8.96 -34.59
CA LEU A 318 9.04 9.43 -33.93
C LEU A 318 10.16 8.40 -34.09
N PRO A 319 11.39 8.83 -34.44
CA PRO A 319 12.52 7.91 -34.45
C PRO A 319 12.67 7.27 -33.06
N VAL A 320 12.77 5.94 -33.03
CA VAL A 320 12.89 5.12 -31.81
C VAL A 320 14.18 5.50 -31.07
N GLY A 321 14.11 6.55 -30.25
CA GLY A 321 15.24 7.14 -29.51
C GLY A 321 15.02 7.23 -28.01
N TYR A 322 13.85 6.80 -27.52
CA TYR A 322 13.53 6.81 -26.10
C TYR A 322 14.04 5.53 -25.41
N ASN A 323 15.30 5.10 -25.59
CA ASN A 323 15.70 3.82 -24.98
C ASN A 323 17.17 3.42 -24.75
N LYS A 324 18.15 4.32 -24.59
CA LYS A 324 19.52 3.84 -24.20
C LYS A 324 20.33 4.62 -23.17
N GLU A 325 20.10 5.92 -22.94
CA GLU A 325 21.02 6.70 -22.08
C GLU A 325 20.55 6.94 -20.63
N PHE A 326 19.37 6.46 -20.22
CA PHE A 326 18.84 6.66 -18.86
C PHE A 326 18.89 5.42 -17.95
N GLY A 327 19.76 4.45 -18.25
CA GLY A 327 20.31 3.57 -17.21
C GLY A 327 19.45 2.39 -16.74
N LEU A 328 18.52 1.85 -17.54
CA LEU A 328 18.01 0.49 -17.35
C LEU A 328 17.76 -0.17 -18.72
N ALA A 329 18.42 -1.31 -18.97
CA ALA A 329 18.30 -2.07 -20.21
C ALA A 329 16.89 -2.67 -20.35
N TYR A 330 16.18 -2.37 -21.44
CA TYR A 330 14.95 -3.10 -21.79
C TYR A 330 14.82 -3.37 -23.28
N ASP A 331 14.13 -4.47 -23.55
CA ASP A 331 14.06 -5.21 -24.80
C ASP A 331 13.40 -4.43 -25.93
N ARG A 332 13.83 -4.71 -27.17
CA ARG A 332 13.44 -3.98 -28.39
C ARG A 332 11.97 -4.17 -28.80
N GLU A 333 11.29 -5.18 -28.26
CA GLU A 333 9.95 -5.57 -28.74
C GLU A 333 8.78 -4.76 -28.16
N VAL A 334 8.94 -4.06 -27.02
CA VAL A 334 7.82 -3.32 -26.37
C VAL A 334 7.60 -1.92 -26.98
N LEU A 335 8.49 -1.43 -27.85
CA LEU A 335 8.52 -0.03 -28.31
C LEU A 335 8.08 0.19 -29.76
N ASN A 336 7.62 -0.85 -30.47
CA ASN A 336 7.26 -0.75 -31.89
C ASN A 336 5.82 -0.28 -32.15
N THR A 337 5.09 0.21 -31.15
CA THR A 337 3.78 0.83 -31.37
C THR A 337 3.77 2.24 -30.78
N ASN A 338 3.46 3.25 -31.61
CA ASN A 338 3.24 4.64 -31.17
C ASN A 338 2.04 4.83 -30.24
N LYS A 339 1.43 3.74 -29.76
CA LYS A 339 0.38 3.74 -28.77
C LYS A 339 0.98 3.55 -27.38
N ARG A 340 0.77 4.54 -26.52
CA ARG A 340 1.02 4.46 -25.08
C ARG A 340 -0.31 4.56 -24.35
N ILE A 341 -0.38 4.02 -23.14
CA ILE A 341 -1.56 4.15 -22.27
C ILE A 341 -1.23 5.19 -21.20
N LEU A 342 -1.96 6.30 -21.18
CA LEU A 342 -1.93 7.25 -20.07
C LEU A 342 -2.99 6.87 -19.06
N ARG A 343 -2.61 6.77 -17.78
CA ARG A 343 -3.52 6.41 -16.69
C ARG A 343 -3.76 7.60 -15.80
N LEU A 344 -5.03 7.99 -15.68
CA LEU A 344 -5.50 8.92 -14.68
C LEU A 344 -5.71 8.19 -13.36
N CYS A 345 -5.06 8.67 -12.31
CA CYS A 345 -5.04 8.05 -11.01
C CYS A 345 -5.57 9.03 -9.96
N LYS A 346 -6.44 8.57 -9.05
CA LYS A 346 -6.89 9.33 -7.89
C LYS A 346 -6.60 8.55 -6.61
N ALA A 347 -5.98 9.25 -5.69
CA ALA A 347 -5.85 8.79 -4.34
C ALA A 347 -7.14 9.10 -3.58
N THR A 348 -7.89 8.09 -3.17
CA THR A 348 -9.08 8.27 -2.36
C THR A 348 -8.75 8.69 -0.92
N ARG A 349 -9.39 9.79 -0.49
CA ARG A 349 -9.46 10.38 0.85
C ARG A 349 -8.12 10.45 1.60
N MET A 350 -7.37 11.54 1.39
CA MET A 350 -6.46 12.16 2.34
C MET A 350 -7.25 12.58 3.59
N SER A 351 -7.65 11.61 4.42
CA SER A 351 -7.99 11.92 5.80
C SER A 351 -6.67 12.20 6.54
N GLN A 352 -6.70 13.10 7.53
CA GLN A 352 -5.74 13.03 8.63
C GLN A 352 -5.71 11.56 9.08
N ALA A 353 -4.59 10.90 8.84
CA ALA A 353 -4.49 9.45 8.74
C ALA A 353 -5.27 8.71 9.84
N LYS A 354 -6.44 8.16 9.50
CA LYS A 354 -7.12 7.14 10.30
C LYS A 354 -7.98 6.24 9.39
N PHE A 355 -7.49 5.04 9.15
CA PHE A 355 -8.05 4.01 8.27
C PHE A 355 -9.48 3.60 8.66
N SER A 356 -10.40 3.64 7.70
CA SER A 356 -11.71 2.96 7.80
C SER A 356 -11.63 1.60 7.09
N ILE A 357 -11.89 0.51 7.80
CA ILE A 357 -11.69 -0.88 7.31
C ILE A 357 -12.90 -1.39 6.51
N LEU A 358 -14.03 -0.68 6.53
CA LEU A 358 -15.30 -1.21 6.07
C LEU A 358 -15.76 -0.48 4.82
N LYS A 359 -15.59 -1.14 3.67
CA LYS A 359 -16.44 -0.86 2.50
C LYS A 359 -17.16 -2.14 2.11
N PRO A 360 -18.50 -2.15 2.14
CA PRO A 360 -19.29 -3.27 1.64
C PRO A 360 -19.08 -3.39 0.12
N GLY A 361 -18.99 -4.63 -0.38
CA GLY A 361 -18.93 -4.92 -1.81
C GLY A 361 -17.75 -5.82 -2.18
N ASP A 362 -17.97 -7.13 -2.08
CA ASP A 362 -17.32 -8.18 -2.87
C ASP A 362 -18.03 -9.50 -2.53
N CYS A 363 -19.32 -9.59 -2.90
CA CYS A 363 -20.05 -10.85 -2.88
C CYS A 363 -19.99 -11.43 -4.30
N ARG A 364 -19.24 -12.53 -4.46
CA ARG A 364 -19.43 -13.43 -5.58
C ARG A 364 -20.45 -14.48 -5.15
N ASP A 365 -21.38 -14.80 -6.03
CA ASP A 365 -22.48 -15.74 -5.75
C ASP A 365 -22.00 -17.16 -5.40
N ASP A 366 -20.71 -17.47 -5.64
CA ASP A 366 -20.10 -18.76 -5.33
C ASP A 366 -19.26 -18.80 -4.04
N GLU A 367 -19.27 -17.74 -3.22
CA GLU A 367 -18.44 -17.60 -2.01
C GLU A 367 -19.27 -17.45 -0.71
N GLU A 368 -19.12 -18.40 0.22
CA GLU A 368 -19.85 -18.45 1.50
C GLU A 368 -18.91 -18.35 2.73
N LEU A 369 -19.38 -17.68 3.79
CA LEU A 369 -18.71 -17.62 5.10
C LEU A 369 -19.58 -18.32 6.17
N CYS A 370 -19.10 -19.43 6.72
CA CYS A 370 -19.79 -20.16 7.79
C CYS A 370 -18.99 -20.09 9.11
N VAL A 371 -19.68 -20.20 10.24
CA VAL A 371 -19.03 -20.47 11.54
C VAL A 371 -18.59 -21.93 11.53
N ALA A 372 -17.36 -22.17 11.92
CA ALA A 372 -16.77 -23.51 11.99
C ALA A 372 -17.19 -24.23 13.27
N SER A 373 -17.28 -25.55 13.17
CA SER A 373 -17.58 -26.47 14.26
C SER A 373 -16.51 -27.55 14.37
N VAL A 374 -16.52 -28.33 15.45
CA VAL A 374 -15.58 -29.46 15.60
C VAL A 374 -15.69 -30.46 14.44
N SER A 375 -16.88 -30.63 13.84
CA SER A 375 -17.07 -31.51 12.68
C SER A 375 -16.40 -31.04 11.39
N ASP A 376 -16.00 -29.76 11.29
CA ASP A 376 -15.31 -29.23 10.12
C ASP A 376 -13.81 -29.57 10.10
N ARG A 377 -13.29 -30.24 11.15
CA ARG A 377 -11.87 -30.55 11.33
C ARG A 377 -11.23 -31.17 10.09
N GLU A 378 -11.78 -32.27 9.58
CA GLU A 378 -11.19 -32.99 8.44
C GLU A 378 -11.13 -32.11 7.19
N ALA A 379 -12.19 -31.35 6.92
CA ALA A 379 -12.24 -30.43 5.79
C ALA A 379 -11.21 -29.29 5.91
N VAL A 380 -10.98 -28.79 7.14
CA VAL A 380 -9.95 -27.76 7.40
C VAL A 380 -8.54 -28.33 7.26
N MET A 381 -8.27 -29.55 7.74
CA MET A 381 -6.96 -30.18 7.57
C MET A 381 -6.65 -30.47 6.09
N ALA A 382 -7.68 -30.78 5.29
CA ALA A 382 -7.54 -31.02 3.86
C ALA A 382 -7.14 -29.77 3.04
N ILE A 383 -7.28 -28.55 3.59
CA ILE A 383 -6.87 -27.29 2.91
C ILE A 383 -5.35 -27.30 2.65
N GLU A 384 -4.57 -27.83 3.60
CA GLU A 384 -3.12 -27.91 3.53
C GLU A 384 -2.62 -29.09 4.39
N PRO A 385 -2.59 -30.31 3.81
CA PRO A 385 -2.27 -31.54 4.54
C PRO A 385 -0.85 -31.57 5.16
N GLU A 386 0.11 -30.89 4.52
CA GLU A 386 1.50 -30.78 4.99
C GLU A 386 1.82 -29.37 5.52
N GLY A 387 0.86 -28.77 6.25
CA GLY A 387 1.02 -27.46 6.86
C GLY A 387 2.35 -27.30 7.58
N TYR A 388 3.04 -26.18 7.33
CA TYR A 388 4.31 -25.84 7.97
C TYR A 388 5.37 -26.95 7.93
N ALA A 389 5.46 -27.70 6.83
CA ALA A 389 6.42 -28.81 6.65
C ALA A 389 6.34 -29.88 7.76
N GLY A 390 5.16 -30.07 8.37
CA GLY A 390 4.91 -31.04 9.43
C GLY A 390 5.03 -30.50 10.86
N TYR A 391 5.30 -29.20 11.04
CA TYR A 391 5.35 -28.54 12.36
C TYR A 391 4.00 -27.98 12.82
N ASP A 392 2.93 -28.37 12.14
CA ASP A 392 1.60 -27.80 12.33
C ASP A 392 0.97 -28.14 13.70
N TYR A 393 0.51 -27.12 14.41
CA TYR A 393 -0.20 -27.27 15.69
C TYR A 393 -1.68 -27.56 15.53
N LEU A 394 -2.29 -27.17 14.40
CA LEU A 394 -3.74 -27.14 14.27
C LEU A 394 -4.41 -28.53 14.36
N PRO A 395 -3.85 -29.62 13.81
CA PRO A 395 -4.50 -30.94 13.85
C PRO A 395 -4.85 -31.43 15.26
N THR A 396 -3.99 -31.14 16.24
CA THR A 396 -4.12 -31.59 17.64
C THR A 396 -4.82 -30.56 18.52
N THR A 397 -4.83 -29.29 18.09
CA THR A 397 -5.41 -28.19 18.87
C THR A 397 -6.69 -27.60 18.25
N TYR A 398 -7.19 -28.13 17.12
CA TYR A 398 -8.32 -27.58 16.36
C TYR A 398 -9.54 -27.22 17.21
N HIS A 399 -9.91 -28.07 18.17
CA HIS A 399 -11.02 -27.82 19.08
C HIS A 399 -10.89 -26.47 19.82
N LYS A 400 -9.67 -26.07 20.21
CA LYS A 400 -9.39 -24.79 20.86
C LYS A 400 -9.70 -23.58 19.95
N PHE A 401 -9.70 -23.75 18.64
CA PHE A 401 -9.96 -22.71 17.63
C PHE A 401 -11.43 -22.61 17.18
N VAL A 402 -12.31 -23.47 17.71
CA VAL A 402 -13.75 -23.45 17.37
C VAL A 402 -14.68 -23.47 18.58
N SER A 403 -14.21 -23.91 19.75
CA SER A 403 -15.04 -24.02 20.97
C SER A 403 -14.43 -23.36 22.22
N GLY A 404 -13.30 -22.66 22.10
CA GLY A 404 -12.66 -21.97 23.23
C GLY A 404 -13.46 -20.75 23.73
N PRO A 405 -13.30 -20.33 25.00
CA PRO A 405 -13.93 -19.10 25.50
C PRO A 405 -13.50 -17.87 24.67
N GLY A 406 -14.48 -17.08 24.21
CA GLY A 406 -14.21 -15.92 23.36
C GLY A 406 -13.67 -16.25 21.96
N VAL A 407 -13.65 -17.53 21.57
CA VAL A 407 -13.16 -17.98 20.27
C VAL A 407 -14.30 -18.13 19.28
N THR A 408 -14.07 -17.78 18.02
CA THR A 408 -14.95 -18.14 16.90
C THR A 408 -14.12 -18.54 15.70
N GLY A 409 -14.27 -19.79 15.27
CA GLY A 409 -13.68 -20.29 14.02
C GLY A 409 -14.59 -20.00 12.83
N TYR A 410 -14.00 -19.76 11.67
CA TYR A 410 -14.72 -19.52 10.43
C TYR A 410 -14.16 -20.39 9.31
N VAL A 411 -15.05 -20.94 8.49
CA VAL A 411 -14.70 -21.59 7.23
C VAL A 411 -15.19 -20.73 6.06
N TYR A 412 -14.34 -20.62 5.05
CA TYR A 412 -14.67 -20.00 3.78
C TYR A 412 -14.92 -21.09 2.75
N LYS A 413 -16.10 -21.09 2.13
CA LYS A 413 -16.44 -22.04 1.07
C LYS A 413 -16.46 -21.36 -0.29
N LYS A 414 -15.88 -22.02 -1.29
CA LYS A 414 -16.01 -21.64 -2.72
C LYS A 414 -16.66 -22.79 -3.46
N ARG A 415 -17.81 -22.55 -4.09
CA ARG A 415 -18.62 -23.59 -4.78
C ARG A 415 -18.91 -24.80 -3.88
N GLY A 416 -19.27 -24.53 -2.62
CA GLY A 416 -19.61 -25.55 -1.62
C GLY A 416 -18.43 -26.30 -0.98
N LYS A 417 -17.18 -26.08 -1.44
CA LYS A 417 -15.98 -26.71 -0.87
C LYS A 417 -15.26 -25.77 0.09
N VAL A 418 -14.81 -26.30 1.23
CA VAL A 418 -13.97 -25.55 2.18
C VAL A 418 -12.65 -25.18 1.51
N ALA A 419 -12.37 -23.89 1.42
CA ALA A 419 -11.22 -23.33 0.73
C ALA A 419 -10.36 -22.45 1.64
N GLY A 420 -10.85 -22.09 2.83
CA GLY A 420 -10.10 -21.34 3.82
C GLY A 420 -10.63 -21.55 5.25
N PHE A 421 -9.75 -21.32 6.22
CA PHE A 421 -10.08 -21.33 7.65
C PHE A 421 -9.41 -20.15 8.35
N LEU A 422 -10.09 -19.54 9.33
CA LEU A 422 -9.56 -18.46 10.16
C LEU A 422 -10.24 -18.52 11.52
N SER A 423 -9.46 -18.46 12.59
CA SER A 423 -9.98 -18.35 13.95
C SER A 423 -9.84 -16.93 14.46
N THR A 424 -10.80 -16.51 15.27
CA THR A 424 -10.78 -15.26 16.03
C THR A 424 -10.85 -15.53 17.52
N LEU A 425 -10.23 -14.67 18.32
CA LEU A 425 -10.32 -14.68 19.79
C LEU A 425 -10.56 -13.25 20.26
N LEU A 426 -11.54 -13.05 21.14
CA LEU A 426 -11.76 -11.79 21.85
C LEU A 426 -10.85 -11.71 23.07
N VAL A 427 -10.16 -10.58 23.21
CA VAL A 427 -9.26 -10.24 24.31
C VAL A 427 -9.52 -8.80 24.76
N ASP A 428 -8.80 -8.36 25.79
CA ASP A 428 -8.83 -7.00 26.32
C ASP A 428 -10.24 -6.59 26.78
N GLY A 429 -10.91 -7.47 27.54
CA GLY A 429 -12.29 -7.26 27.98
C GLY A 429 -13.31 -7.24 26.85
N GLY A 430 -13.01 -7.90 25.72
CA GLY A 430 -13.85 -7.93 24.53
C GLY A 430 -13.63 -6.74 23.58
N GLN A 431 -12.71 -5.83 23.89
CA GLN A 431 -12.43 -4.66 23.06
C GLN A 431 -11.46 -4.94 21.91
N THR A 432 -10.70 -6.03 21.95
CA THR A 432 -9.73 -6.39 20.92
C THR A 432 -10.05 -7.77 20.34
N ILE A 433 -10.06 -7.90 19.01
CA ILE A 433 -10.15 -9.19 18.33
C ILE A 433 -8.80 -9.59 17.74
N THR A 434 -8.35 -10.80 18.03
CA THR A 434 -7.14 -11.37 17.44
C THR A 434 -7.44 -12.51 16.49
N THR A 435 -6.60 -12.69 15.46
CA THR A 435 -6.78 -13.71 14.43
C THR A 435 -5.63 -14.71 14.42
N SER A 436 -5.95 -15.99 14.26
CA SER A 436 -4.99 -17.10 14.26
C SER A 436 -5.41 -18.24 13.32
N ALA A 437 -4.52 -19.22 13.11
CA ALA A 437 -4.75 -20.42 12.31
C ALA A 437 -5.24 -20.17 10.86
N GLY A 438 -4.90 -19.02 10.26
CA GLY A 438 -5.34 -18.65 8.92
C GLY A 438 -4.78 -19.58 7.84
N ARG A 439 -5.65 -20.16 7.01
CA ARG A 439 -5.27 -21.00 5.85
C ARG A 439 -6.11 -20.69 4.62
N VAL A 440 -5.51 -20.88 3.44
CA VAL A 440 -6.17 -20.83 2.13
C VAL A 440 -5.60 -21.93 1.25
N CYS A 441 -6.47 -22.62 0.52
CA CYS A 441 -6.07 -23.69 -0.40
C CYS A 441 -5.16 -23.15 -1.50
N MET A 442 -4.27 -24.01 -2.02
CA MET A 442 -3.17 -23.59 -2.88
C MET A 442 -3.65 -22.88 -4.16
N GLU A 443 -4.75 -23.36 -4.73
CA GLU A 443 -5.33 -22.90 -5.99
C GLU A 443 -5.86 -21.46 -5.91
N LEU A 444 -6.17 -20.97 -4.70
CA LEU A 444 -6.73 -19.62 -4.49
C LEU A 444 -5.72 -18.64 -3.90
N ARG A 445 -4.47 -19.07 -3.67
CA ARG A 445 -3.39 -18.20 -3.24
C ARG A 445 -3.04 -17.22 -4.36
N GLY A 446 -2.71 -15.98 -4.00
CA GLY A 446 -2.44 -14.91 -4.98
C GLY A 446 -3.69 -14.19 -5.51
N GLU A 447 -4.89 -14.77 -5.43
CA GLU A 447 -6.15 -14.15 -5.90
C GLU A 447 -6.79 -13.17 -4.91
N GLY A 448 -6.07 -12.80 -3.84
CA GLY A 448 -6.57 -11.92 -2.78
C GLY A 448 -7.66 -12.51 -1.88
N MET A 449 -7.97 -13.81 -2.00
CA MET A 449 -9.03 -14.50 -1.23
C MET A 449 -8.89 -14.31 0.28
N TYR A 450 -7.70 -14.52 0.85
CA TYR A 450 -7.48 -14.38 2.30
C TYR A 450 -7.85 -12.97 2.81
N GLY A 451 -7.59 -11.94 2.01
CA GLY A 451 -7.95 -10.57 2.35
C GLY A 451 -9.47 -10.34 2.37
N ARG A 452 -10.21 -10.91 1.39
CA ARG A 452 -11.68 -10.85 1.36
C ARG A 452 -12.29 -11.64 2.52
N PHE A 453 -11.79 -12.85 2.74
CA PHE A 453 -12.21 -13.72 3.84
C PHE A 453 -12.02 -13.04 5.20
N LYS A 454 -10.81 -12.55 5.49
CA LYS A 454 -10.51 -11.83 6.74
C LYS A 454 -11.40 -10.59 6.94
N ARG A 455 -11.70 -9.85 5.87
CA ARG A 455 -12.60 -8.69 5.94
C ARG A 455 -14.03 -9.09 6.32
N ARG A 456 -14.58 -10.15 5.73
CA ARG A 456 -15.92 -10.64 6.09
C ARG A 456 -15.99 -11.13 7.53
N VAL A 457 -14.94 -11.82 7.99
CA VAL A 457 -14.82 -12.25 9.40
C VAL A 457 -14.85 -11.05 10.35
N PHE A 458 -14.10 -9.99 10.04
CA PHE A 458 -14.12 -8.78 10.85
C PHE A 458 -15.45 -8.03 10.82
N GLN A 459 -16.10 -7.93 9.66
CA GLN A 459 -17.44 -7.35 9.57
C GLN A 459 -18.41 -8.09 10.49
N ARG A 460 -18.46 -9.42 10.37
CA ARG A 460 -19.32 -10.25 11.22
C ARG A 460 -18.99 -10.12 12.70
N SER A 461 -17.72 -9.97 13.03
CA SER A 461 -17.28 -9.76 14.42
C SER A 461 -17.72 -8.41 14.97
N LEU A 462 -17.68 -7.34 14.17
CA LEU A 462 -18.17 -6.01 14.56
C LEU A 462 -19.69 -6.00 14.76
N ASP A 463 -20.43 -6.77 13.94
CA ASP A 463 -21.87 -6.94 14.08
C ASP A 463 -22.23 -7.71 15.36
N MET A 464 -21.44 -8.73 15.72
CA MET A 464 -21.65 -9.54 16.92
C MET A 464 -21.20 -8.87 18.22
N TYR A 465 -20.17 -8.01 18.17
CA TYR A 465 -19.52 -7.46 19.36
C TYR A 465 -19.57 -5.92 19.37
N PRO A 466 -20.58 -5.32 20.02
CA PRO A 466 -20.77 -3.87 20.17
C PRO A 466 -19.55 -3.09 20.67
N ASP A 467 -18.80 -3.70 21.60
CA ASP A 467 -17.69 -3.03 22.29
C ASP A 467 -16.32 -3.24 21.62
N LEU A 468 -16.30 -3.96 20.48
CA LEU A 468 -15.07 -4.24 19.74
C LEU A 468 -14.50 -2.94 19.13
N ARG A 469 -13.26 -2.62 19.49
CA ARG A 469 -12.54 -1.38 19.14
C ARG A 469 -11.20 -1.60 18.45
N TYR A 470 -10.57 -2.75 18.63
CA TYR A 470 -9.22 -2.99 18.14
C TYR A 470 -9.12 -4.37 17.49
N THR A 471 -8.14 -4.53 16.60
CA THR A 471 -7.68 -5.85 16.16
C THR A 471 -6.19 -5.99 16.37
N ALA A 472 -5.77 -7.18 16.77
CA ALA A 472 -4.38 -7.56 16.91
C ALA A 472 -4.07 -8.84 16.12
N MET A 473 -2.90 -8.94 15.53
CA MET A 473 -2.44 -10.20 14.91
C MET A 473 -0.93 -10.32 15.03
N ASN A 474 -0.43 -11.53 14.87
CA ASN A 474 1.00 -11.78 14.85
C ASN A 474 1.43 -12.33 13.49
N THR A 475 2.65 -12.00 13.08
CA THR A 475 3.29 -12.50 11.86
C THR A 475 4.75 -12.85 12.16
N HIS A 476 5.37 -13.65 11.30
CA HIS A 476 6.81 -13.92 11.35
C HIS A 476 7.55 -13.16 10.25
N ASN A 477 8.89 -13.10 10.35
CA ASN A 477 9.77 -12.39 9.40
C ASN A 477 9.53 -12.80 7.93
N LEU A 478 9.41 -14.09 7.59
CA LEU A 478 9.22 -14.47 6.17
C LEU A 478 7.95 -13.84 5.55
N ASN A 479 6.85 -13.80 6.29
CA ASN A 479 5.63 -13.15 5.84
C ASN A 479 5.75 -11.61 5.92
N TRP A 480 6.53 -11.09 6.86
CA TRP A 480 6.86 -9.67 6.94
C TRP A 480 7.77 -9.20 5.79
N ASP A 481 8.66 -10.03 5.28
CA ASP A 481 9.53 -9.68 4.17
C ASP A 481 8.71 -9.59 2.88
N ILE A 482 7.75 -10.51 2.70
CA ILE A 482 6.84 -10.53 1.54
C ILE A 482 5.75 -9.45 1.67
N ASN A 483 5.07 -9.39 2.81
CA ASN A 483 3.85 -8.60 2.99
C ASN A 483 4.02 -7.39 3.93
N GLY A 484 5.19 -7.17 4.51
CA GLY A 484 5.41 -6.18 5.58
C GLY A 484 5.06 -4.76 5.18
N ASN A 485 5.25 -4.37 3.91
CA ASN A 485 4.79 -3.06 3.44
C ASN A 485 3.25 -2.94 3.52
N LYS A 486 2.52 -3.96 3.09
CA LYS A 486 1.04 -3.99 3.19
C LYS A 486 0.58 -4.01 4.66
N LEU A 487 1.30 -4.72 5.51
CA LEU A 487 1.01 -4.85 6.94
C LEU A 487 1.30 -3.56 7.70
N ARG A 488 2.46 -2.91 7.48
CA ARG A 488 2.81 -1.60 8.05
C ARG A 488 1.81 -0.51 7.66
N ASN A 489 1.25 -0.60 6.45
CA ASN A 489 0.21 0.33 6.00
C ASN A 489 -1.18 0.05 6.58
N ALA A 490 -1.36 -1.02 7.37
CA ALA A 490 -2.66 -1.37 7.92
C ALA A 490 -2.61 -1.54 9.45
N TYR A 491 -1.45 -1.80 10.03
CA TYR A 491 -1.29 -2.06 11.44
C TYR A 491 -0.08 -1.31 11.97
N HIS A 492 -0.17 -0.86 13.21
CA HIS A 492 0.96 -0.42 14.00
C HIS A 492 1.72 -1.65 14.50
N VAL A 493 3.05 -1.59 14.47
CA VAL A 493 3.88 -2.59 15.15
C VAL A 493 3.73 -2.37 16.64
N LEU A 494 3.18 -3.35 17.33
CA LEU A 494 3.02 -3.34 18.78
C LEU A 494 4.32 -3.79 19.46
N GLU A 495 4.95 -4.82 18.90
CA GLU A 495 6.15 -5.44 19.46
C GLU A 495 6.87 -6.27 18.39
N GLU A 496 8.21 -6.32 18.46
CA GLU A 496 9.05 -7.25 17.70
C GLU A 496 9.83 -8.10 18.70
N MET A 497 9.87 -9.41 18.47
CA MET A 497 10.63 -10.37 19.27
C MET A 497 11.51 -11.21 18.36
N ASP A 498 12.73 -11.49 18.80
CA ASP A 498 13.60 -12.47 18.16
C ASP A 498 13.03 -13.87 18.35
N MET A 499 13.23 -14.70 17.33
CA MET A 499 12.80 -16.10 17.30
C MET A 499 13.99 -17.00 17.03
N LEU A 500 14.15 -18.05 17.84
CA LEU A 500 15.10 -19.14 17.59
C LEU A 500 14.34 -20.46 17.54
N PHE A 501 14.63 -21.30 16.56
CA PHE A 501 13.98 -22.59 16.40
C PHE A 501 15.01 -23.69 16.13
N PHE A 502 15.01 -24.70 17.00
CA PHE A 502 16.00 -25.79 16.96
C PHE A 502 15.40 -27.13 17.39
N GLN A 503 16.11 -28.20 17.07
CA GLN A 503 15.80 -29.56 17.50
C GLN A 503 16.72 -29.95 18.65
N LEU A 504 16.24 -30.82 19.54
CA LEU A 504 17.06 -31.50 20.53
C LEU A 504 16.72 -32.99 20.58
N ASN A 505 17.65 -33.81 21.08
CA ASN A 505 17.44 -35.24 21.31
C ASN A 505 17.13 -35.48 22.80
N PRO A 506 15.87 -35.80 23.17
CA PRO A 506 15.51 -35.94 24.58
C PRO A 506 16.25 -37.05 25.32
N ALA A 507 16.56 -38.16 24.62
CA ALA A 507 17.27 -39.29 25.23
C ALA A 507 18.72 -38.91 25.58
N GLU A 508 19.41 -38.23 24.67
CA GLU A 508 20.77 -37.74 24.92
C GLU A 508 20.79 -36.62 25.97
N ALA A 509 19.85 -35.66 25.88
CA ALA A 509 19.73 -34.57 26.85
C ALA A 509 19.50 -35.12 28.27
N ARG A 510 18.67 -36.16 28.43
CA ARG A 510 18.42 -36.80 29.73
C ARG A 510 19.67 -37.51 30.28
N GLN A 511 20.52 -38.07 29.42
CA GLN A 511 21.79 -38.68 29.82
C GLN A 511 22.83 -37.63 30.25
N ARG A 512 22.94 -36.53 29.50
CA ARG A 512 23.92 -35.46 29.76
C ARG A 512 23.50 -34.54 30.92
N THR A 513 22.21 -34.42 31.18
CA THR A 513 21.64 -33.52 32.19
C THR A 513 20.61 -34.26 33.06
N PRO A 514 21.05 -35.12 34.01
CA PRO A 514 20.18 -35.98 34.80
C PRO A 514 19.48 -35.26 35.98
N ARG A 515 19.15 -33.97 35.81
CA ARG A 515 18.42 -33.14 36.78
C ARG A 515 16.98 -32.89 36.30
N LYS A 516 16.07 -32.69 37.25
CA LYS A 516 14.67 -32.35 37.00
C LYS A 516 14.48 -30.84 36.93
N ALA A 517 13.46 -30.40 36.18
CA ALA A 517 13.09 -28.99 36.10
C ALA A 517 12.81 -28.38 37.50
N SER A 518 12.23 -29.15 38.43
CA SER A 518 11.98 -28.70 39.81
C SER A 518 13.24 -28.41 40.64
N GLN A 519 14.43 -28.74 40.15
CA GLN A 519 15.71 -28.55 40.84
C GLN A 519 16.43 -27.26 40.40
N ILE A 520 15.87 -26.48 39.48
CA ILE A 520 16.48 -25.23 39.03
C ILE A 520 16.25 -24.13 40.08
N PRO A 521 17.33 -23.54 40.66
CA PRO A 521 17.20 -22.55 41.72
C PRO A 521 16.78 -21.18 41.17
N GLY A 522 16.13 -20.38 42.02
CA GLY A 522 15.82 -18.97 41.73
C GLY A 522 14.59 -18.73 40.85
N ILE A 523 13.90 -19.80 40.44
CA ILE A 523 12.67 -19.71 39.66
C ILE A 523 11.56 -20.50 40.34
N ARG A 524 10.30 -20.05 40.20
CA ARG A 524 9.12 -20.79 40.67
C ARG A 524 7.99 -20.70 39.66
N GLN A 525 7.10 -21.69 39.69
CA GLN A 525 5.87 -21.64 38.91
C GLN A 525 4.94 -20.56 39.45
N LEU A 526 4.29 -19.82 38.55
CA LEU A 526 3.32 -18.80 38.88
C LEU A 526 1.92 -19.43 38.98
N THR A 527 1.24 -19.12 40.08
CA THR A 527 -0.16 -19.45 40.31
C THR A 527 -1.07 -18.50 39.53
N TRP A 528 -2.38 -18.79 39.51
CA TRP A 528 -3.36 -17.86 38.96
C TRP A 528 -3.31 -16.52 39.70
N ASP A 529 -3.20 -16.51 41.03
CA ASP A 529 -3.14 -15.28 41.83
C ASP A 529 -1.89 -14.44 41.51
N ASP A 530 -0.75 -15.11 41.30
CA ASP A 530 0.48 -14.44 40.84
C ASP A 530 0.24 -13.78 39.48
N MET A 531 -0.30 -14.53 38.52
CA MET A 531 -0.58 -14.00 37.19
C MET A 531 -1.62 -12.88 37.23
N ASN A 532 -2.65 -13.00 38.05
CA ASN A 532 -3.63 -11.94 38.21
C ASN A 532 -3.00 -10.66 38.76
N THR A 533 -2.07 -10.80 39.72
CA THR A 533 -1.27 -9.68 40.25
C THR A 533 -0.42 -9.05 39.16
N VAL A 534 0.30 -9.85 38.34
CA VAL A 534 1.08 -9.35 37.20
C VAL A 534 0.21 -8.57 36.22
N MET A 535 -0.95 -9.12 35.86
CA MET A 535 -1.87 -8.53 34.89
C MET A 535 -2.53 -7.25 35.42
N LYS A 536 -2.74 -7.16 36.74
CA LYS A 536 -3.32 -5.99 37.42
C LYS A 536 -2.29 -4.88 37.65
N ASP A 537 -1.09 -5.22 38.10
CA ASP A 537 -0.05 -4.25 38.44
C ASP A 537 0.63 -3.65 37.21
N CYS A 538 0.54 -4.33 36.06
CA CYS A 538 1.10 -3.90 34.79
C CYS A 538 2.58 -3.45 34.90
N PRO A 539 3.49 -4.37 35.31
CA PRO A 539 4.90 -4.05 35.49
C PRO A 539 5.54 -3.64 34.15
N ARG A 540 5.82 -2.34 33.99
CA ARG A 540 6.42 -1.80 32.76
C ARG A 540 7.82 -2.33 32.49
N ASP A 541 8.54 -2.75 33.52
CA ASP A 541 9.87 -3.35 33.39
C ASP A 541 9.81 -4.74 32.72
N LEU A 542 8.71 -5.48 32.91
CA LEU A 542 8.46 -6.75 32.22
C LEU A 542 7.82 -6.56 30.84
N PHE A 543 6.88 -5.62 30.74
CA PHE A 543 6.10 -5.37 29.53
C PHE A 543 6.14 -3.88 29.14
N PRO A 544 7.26 -3.39 28.55
CA PRO A 544 7.41 -1.98 28.22
C PRO A 544 6.33 -1.44 27.28
N CYS A 545 5.82 -2.31 26.39
CA CYS A 545 4.78 -2.00 25.43
C CYS A 545 3.35 -2.18 25.98
N GLY A 546 3.20 -2.56 27.26
CA GLY A 546 1.91 -2.82 27.89
C GLY A 546 1.16 -4.02 27.29
N ARG A 547 1.89 -4.94 26.66
CA ARG A 547 1.35 -6.17 26.07
C ARG A 547 2.20 -7.39 26.39
N ILE A 548 1.57 -8.56 26.36
CA ILE A 548 2.22 -9.87 26.44
C ILE A 548 1.84 -10.68 25.20
N MET A 549 2.82 -11.36 24.60
CA MET A 549 2.62 -12.26 23.47
C MET A 549 2.69 -13.71 23.95
N ILE A 550 1.67 -14.52 23.67
CA ILE A 550 1.69 -15.94 24.03
C ILE A 550 1.09 -16.74 22.89
N ASN A 551 1.82 -17.74 22.37
CA ASN A 551 1.39 -18.60 21.27
C ASN A 551 0.91 -17.81 20.06
N MET A 552 1.64 -16.73 19.73
CA MET A 552 1.30 -15.83 18.62
C MET A 552 -0.09 -15.17 18.79
N TYR A 553 -0.55 -14.97 20.03
CA TYR A 553 -1.61 -14.03 20.40
C TYR A 553 -1.02 -12.87 21.18
N SER A 554 -1.57 -11.66 21.03
CA SER A 554 -1.10 -10.47 21.74
C SER A 554 -2.21 -9.94 22.64
N TYR A 555 -1.96 -9.91 23.95
CA TYR A 555 -2.90 -9.48 24.98
C TYR A 555 -2.42 -8.18 25.61
N GLY A 556 -3.33 -7.27 25.95
CA GLY A 556 -3.03 -6.17 26.85
C GLY A 556 -2.74 -6.67 28.27
N ILE A 557 -1.87 -6.00 29.01
CA ILE A 557 -1.64 -6.30 30.43
C ILE A 557 -2.80 -5.71 31.24
N MET A 558 -3.81 -6.54 31.49
CA MET A 558 -4.99 -6.21 32.28
C MET A 558 -5.64 -7.46 32.86
N GLU A 559 -6.27 -7.31 34.03
CA GLU A 559 -6.97 -8.37 34.77
C GLU A 559 -7.99 -9.15 33.91
N ALA A 560 -8.69 -8.46 32.99
CA ALA A 560 -9.67 -9.10 32.10
C ALA A 560 -9.07 -10.18 31.16
N ASN A 561 -7.75 -10.23 31.01
CA ASN A 561 -7.06 -11.24 30.21
C ASN A 561 -6.49 -12.40 31.03
N THR A 562 -6.51 -12.35 32.37
CA THR A 562 -5.87 -13.36 33.22
C THR A 562 -6.38 -14.76 32.90
N ASP A 563 -7.71 -14.95 32.85
CA ASP A 563 -8.32 -16.26 32.58
C ASP A 563 -8.03 -16.76 31.17
N LEU A 564 -8.05 -15.88 30.17
CA LEU A 564 -7.74 -16.22 28.77
C LEU A 564 -6.29 -16.71 28.62
N ILE A 565 -5.39 -16.11 29.39
CA ILE A 565 -3.96 -16.43 29.35
C ILE A 565 -3.65 -17.68 30.16
N TYR A 566 -4.19 -17.80 31.37
CA TYR A 566 -3.82 -18.84 32.33
C TYR A 566 -4.64 -20.12 32.19
N LEU A 567 -5.96 -20.01 32.00
CA LEU A 567 -6.88 -21.16 32.07
C LEU A 567 -7.15 -21.83 30.72
N GLN A 568 -6.88 -21.17 29.58
CA GLN A 568 -7.17 -21.75 28.25
C GLN A 568 -6.13 -22.77 27.75
N GLY A 569 -5.10 -23.09 28.53
CA GLY A 569 -4.04 -24.00 28.08
C GLY A 569 -3.66 -25.03 29.12
N ASP A 570 -4.18 -26.25 28.97
CA ASP A 570 -3.74 -27.43 29.75
C ASP A 570 -2.22 -27.71 29.64
N ASP A 571 -1.59 -27.12 28.60
CA ASP A 571 -0.20 -27.31 28.23
C ASP A 571 0.68 -26.09 28.55
N ARG A 572 0.20 -25.14 29.37
CA ARG A 572 0.90 -23.88 29.67
C ARG A 572 1.53 -23.85 31.05
N GLU A 573 2.77 -23.37 31.12
CA GLU A 573 3.50 -23.23 32.38
C GLU A 573 4.19 -21.86 32.45
N PHE A 574 3.83 -21.09 33.47
CA PHE A 574 4.41 -19.77 33.75
C PHE A 574 5.45 -19.88 34.85
N MET A 575 6.64 -19.34 34.61
CA MET A 575 7.76 -19.33 35.55
C MET A 575 8.14 -17.88 35.85
N GLY A 576 8.48 -17.58 37.10
CA GLY A 576 8.92 -16.25 37.53
C GLY A 576 10.12 -16.28 38.45
N SER A 577 10.97 -15.26 38.33
CA SER A 577 12.04 -14.91 39.28
C SER A 577 11.67 -13.65 40.05
N PHE A 578 11.95 -13.63 41.35
CA PHE A 578 11.58 -12.57 42.28
C PHE A 578 12.83 -12.02 42.96
N HIS A 579 12.81 -10.73 43.31
CA HIS A 579 13.84 -10.19 44.20
C HIS A 579 13.71 -10.82 45.57
N GLU A 580 14.84 -11.09 46.23
CA GLU A 580 14.81 -11.44 47.64
C GLU A 580 14.16 -10.28 48.41
N PRO A 581 13.20 -10.56 49.31
CA PRO A 581 12.55 -9.51 50.08
C PRO A 581 13.58 -8.80 50.97
N ALA A 582 13.60 -7.46 50.93
CA ALA A 582 14.51 -6.66 51.75
C ALA A 582 14.17 -6.75 53.26
N SER A 583 12.92 -7.07 53.60
CA SER A 583 12.41 -7.33 54.94
C SER A 583 11.15 -8.21 54.89
N GLU A 584 10.76 -8.85 56.00
CA GLU A 584 9.51 -9.64 56.08
C GLU A 584 8.29 -8.73 55.82
N GLY A 585 7.65 -8.90 54.65
CA GLY A 585 6.44 -8.16 54.25
C GLY A 585 6.61 -7.15 53.12
N GLU A 586 7.84 -6.87 52.64
CA GLU A 586 8.13 -5.89 51.57
C GLU A 586 8.49 -6.52 50.21
N GLY A 587 8.18 -7.78 49.99
CA GLY A 587 8.43 -8.42 48.69
C GLY A 587 7.57 -7.83 47.58
N ARG A 588 8.16 -7.40 46.46
CA ARG A 588 7.40 -7.20 45.21
C ARG A 588 6.71 -8.54 44.89
N HIS A 589 5.38 -8.55 44.89
CA HIS A 589 4.56 -9.71 44.51
C HIS A 589 4.64 -10.03 43.01
N THR A 590 5.32 -9.18 42.24
CA THR A 590 5.45 -9.25 40.80
C THR A 590 6.88 -9.66 40.44
N PRO A 591 7.07 -10.70 39.59
CA PRO A 591 8.40 -11.14 39.19
C PRO A 591 9.13 -10.03 38.42
N TYR A 592 10.46 -10.01 38.49
CA TYR A 592 11.29 -9.15 37.65
C TYR A 592 11.66 -9.81 36.32
N PHE A 593 11.46 -11.12 36.23
CA PHE A 593 11.69 -11.93 35.03
C PHE A 593 10.65 -13.02 34.93
N LEU A 594 10.05 -13.21 33.76
CA LEU A 594 8.94 -14.12 33.52
C LEU A 594 9.17 -14.92 32.25
N SER A 595 8.82 -16.20 32.26
CA SER A 595 8.72 -17.00 31.04
C SER A 595 7.43 -17.83 31.00
N CYS A 596 6.95 -18.12 29.80
CA CYS A 596 5.76 -18.93 29.55
C CYS A 596 6.09 -20.01 28.53
N GLY A 597 5.93 -21.27 28.92
CA GLY A 597 6.05 -22.44 28.04
C GLY A 597 4.69 -22.92 27.55
N SER A 598 4.65 -23.45 26.33
CA SER A 598 3.48 -24.12 25.75
C SER A 598 3.96 -25.24 24.83
N TYR A 599 3.25 -26.35 24.75
CA TYR A 599 3.63 -27.42 23.83
C TYR A 599 2.44 -28.04 23.11
N TRP A 600 2.72 -28.69 21.99
CA TRP A 600 1.74 -29.44 21.22
C TRP A 600 2.41 -30.56 20.42
N GLN A 601 1.63 -31.60 20.13
CA GLN A 601 2.01 -32.67 19.23
C GLN A 601 1.78 -32.25 17.77
N CYS A 602 2.77 -32.51 16.91
CA CYS A 602 2.70 -32.41 15.45
C CYS A 602 3.12 -33.73 14.79
N SER A 603 3.13 -33.79 13.46
CA SER A 603 3.52 -35.01 12.73
C SER A 603 5.01 -35.34 12.86
N ARG A 604 5.84 -34.36 13.26
CA ARG A 604 7.28 -34.54 13.48
C ARG A 604 7.64 -34.90 14.91
N GLY A 605 6.76 -34.71 15.90
CA GLY A 605 7.10 -34.88 17.32
C GLY A 605 6.42 -33.84 18.21
N ILE A 606 7.05 -33.47 19.32
CA ILE A 606 6.58 -32.40 20.21
C ILE A 606 7.28 -31.09 19.86
N ILE A 607 6.49 -30.03 19.68
CA ILE A 607 7.01 -28.65 19.63
C ILE A 607 6.72 -27.99 20.97
N TYR A 608 7.73 -27.34 21.53
CA TYR A 608 7.66 -26.53 22.75
C TYR A 608 7.99 -25.07 22.41
N GLN A 609 7.03 -24.18 22.57
CA GLN A 609 7.20 -22.75 22.40
C GLN A 609 7.40 -22.08 23.76
N ILE A 610 8.39 -21.20 23.85
CA ILE A 610 8.59 -20.36 25.04
C ILE A 610 8.56 -18.88 24.68
N HIS A 611 7.98 -18.10 25.58
CA HIS A 611 8.06 -16.65 25.58
C HIS A 611 8.80 -16.20 26.84
N VAL A 612 9.70 -15.22 26.70
CA VAL A 612 10.52 -14.73 27.81
C VAL A 612 10.42 -13.20 27.93
N TYR A 613 10.32 -12.69 29.16
CA TYR A 613 10.08 -11.29 29.48
C TYR A 613 10.94 -10.81 30.66
N GLY A 614 11.37 -9.55 30.61
CA GLY A 614 12.16 -8.88 31.65
C GLY A 614 13.66 -8.76 31.36
N THR A 615 14.35 -7.95 32.16
CA THR A 615 15.79 -7.64 32.02
C THR A 615 16.65 -8.33 33.08
N GLY A 616 16.50 -9.65 33.19
CA GLY A 616 17.27 -10.48 34.12
C GLY A 616 18.73 -10.63 33.68
N SER A 617 19.59 -11.05 34.59
CA SER A 617 20.97 -11.42 34.25
C SER A 617 21.02 -12.66 33.36
N ASP A 618 22.14 -12.89 32.66
CA ASP A 618 22.38 -14.13 31.88
C ASP A 618 22.14 -15.39 32.71
N LYS A 619 22.46 -15.36 34.02
CA LYS A 619 22.17 -16.44 34.96
C LYS A 619 20.67 -16.69 35.12
N THR A 620 19.87 -15.63 35.23
CA THR A 620 18.41 -15.71 35.35
C THR A 620 17.81 -16.26 34.06
N MET A 621 18.19 -15.67 32.91
CA MET A 621 17.75 -16.12 31.58
C MET A 621 18.10 -17.59 31.37
N ARG A 622 19.34 -18.00 31.67
CA ARG A 622 19.78 -19.40 31.57
C ARG A 622 18.92 -20.33 32.43
N ALA A 623 18.63 -19.96 33.68
CA ALA A 623 17.78 -20.78 34.56
C ALA A 623 16.38 -21.02 33.96
N HIS A 624 15.75 -19.98 33.41
CA HIS A 624 14.44 -20.11 32.75
C HIS A 624 14.51 -20.97 31.48
N LEU A 625 15.50 -20.76 30.61
CA LEU A 625 15.68 -21.57 29.40
C LEU A 625 15.92 -23.04 29.73
N GLU A 626 16.77 -23.30 30.73
CA GLU A 626 17.12 -24.65 31.14
C GLU A 626 15.92 -25.40 31.74
N TRP A 627 15.10 -24.73 32.55
CA TRP A 627 13.87 -25.30 33.07
C TRP A 627 12.93 -25.74 31.96
N HIS A 628 12.72 -24.89 30.94
CA HIS A 628 11.86 -25.22 29.81
C HIS A 628 12.44 -26.32 28.93
N LEU A 629 13.76 -26.38 28.75
CA LEU A 629 14.42 -27.48 28.03
C LEU A 629 14.24 -28.81 28.76
N LEU A 630 14.42 -28.85 30.08
CA LEU A 630 14.15 -30.04 30.89
C LEU A 630 12.68 -30.45 30.82
N ARG A 631 11.77 -29.46 30.84
CA ARG A 631 10.35 -29.73 30.67
C ARG A 631 10.03 -30.33 29.31
N LEU A 632 10.63 -29.81 28.23
CA LEU A 632 10.51 -30.39 26.89
C LEU A 632 10.99 -31.85 26.85
N VAL A 633 12.14 -32.14 27.47
CA VAL A 633 12.67 -33.50 27.58
C VAL A 633 11.70 -34.44 28.33
N ASP A 634 10.97 -33.93 29.33
CA ASP A 634 9.95 -34.68 30.05
C ASP A 634 8.67 -34.91 29.23
N VAL A 635 8.17 -33.90 28.52
CA VAL A 635 6.93 -34.06 27.72
C VAL A 635 7.13 -34.83 26.42
N ALA A 636 8.32 -34.74 25.79
CA ALA A 636 8.62 -35.48 24.57
C ALA A 636 8.93 -36.95 24.81
N GLY A 637 9.38 -37.31 26.02
CA GLY A 637 9.78 -38.67 26.35
C GLY A 637 10.93 -39.16 25.46
N ALA A 638 10.66 -40.14 24.60
CA ALA A 638 11.63 -40.68 23.64
C ALA A 638 11.39 -40.20 22.19
N GLY A 639 10.39 -39.34 21.95
CA GLY A 639 10.08 -38.81 20.64
C GLY A 639 10.96 -37.63 20.24
N ASP A 640 10.88 -37.24 18.96
CA ASP A 640 11.52 -36.03 18.46
C ASP A 640 10.97 -34.77 19.15
N ALA A 641 11.86 -33.83 19.47
CA ALA A 641 11.55 -32.63 20.22
C ALA A 641 12.13 -31.38 19.55
N PHE A 642 11.31 -30.35 19.46
CA PHE A 642 11.66 -29.07 18.85
C PHE A 642 11.32 -27.93 19.80
N MET A 643 12.19 -26.93 19.90
CA MET A 643 11.98 -25.77 20.75
C MET A 643 12.02 -24.47 19.96
N MET A 644 10.98 -23.67 20.11
CA MET A 644 10.88 -22.31 19.58
C MET A 644 10.94 -21.30 20.73
N ILE A 645 11.99 -20.48 20.76
CA ILE A 645 12.17 -19.41 21.74
C ILE A 645 11.75 -18.09 21.10
N VAL A 646 10.87 -17.36 21.77
CA VAL A 646 10.43 -16.01 21.37
C VAL A 646 10.78 -15.04 22.49
N SER A 647 11.61 -14.04 22.21
CA SER A 647 12.17 -13.16 23.24
C SER A 647 12.40 -11.73 22.72
N PRO A 648 12.18 -10.68 23.52
CA PRO A 648 12.51 -9.30 23.16
C PRO A 648 14.03 -9.04 23.18
N VAL A 649 14.82 -9.94 23.79
CA VAL A 649 16.28 -9.88 23.85
C VAL A 649 16.90 -11.06 23.12
N ASN A 650 18.08 -10.85 22.53
CA ASN A 650 18.83 -11.90 21.86
C ASN A 650 19.32 -12.95 22.89
N VAL A 651 18.93 -14.21 22.69
CA VAL A 651 19.28 -15.33 23.58
C VAL A 651 20.30 -16.31 22.98
N SER A 652 20.85 -16.01 21.79
CA SER A 652 21.69 -16.94 21.03
C SER A 652 22.93 -17.40 21.81
N ASN A 653 23.59 -16.50 22.53
CA ASN A 653 24.78 -16.85 23.32
C ASN A 653 24.46 -17.84 24.46
N ILE A 654 23.29 -17.70 25.06
CA ILE A 654 22.86 -18.58 26.16
C ILE A 654 22.44 -19.93 25.60
N VAL A 655 21.72 -19.96 24.48
CA VAL A 655 21.39 -21.21 23.76
C VAL A 655 22.68 -21.94 23.34
N GLU A 656 23.67 -21.21 22.84
CA GLU A 656 24.97 -21.80 22.48
C GLU A 656 25.67 -22.42 23.70
N SER A 657 25.60 -21.76 24.86
CA SER A 657 26.12 -22.31 26.12
C SER A 657 25.36 -23.55 26.64
N LEU A 658 24.17 -23.84 26.11
CA LEU A 658 23.34 -25.00 26.45
C LEU A 658 23.43 -26.10 25.38
N ARG A 659 24.05 -25.82 24.22
CA ARG A 659 24.05 -26.70 23.05
C ARG A 659 24.61 -28.09 23.34
N ALA A 660 25.74 -28.15 24.04
CA ALA A 660 26.38 -29.41 24.38
C ALA A 660 25.58 -30.22 25.42
N GLU A 661 24.95 -29.54 26.39
CA GLU A 661 24.16 -30.18 27.45
C GLU A 661 22.89 -30.84 26.91
N PHE A 662 22.22 -30.17 25.97
CA PHE A 662 20.91 -30.61 25.46
C PHE A 662 20.96 -31.23 24.05
N SER A 663 22.15 -31.47 23.49
CA SER A 663 22.33 -31.98 22.12
C SER A 663 21.54 -31.17 21.08
N ILE A 664 21.66 -29.84 21.14
CA ILE A 664 20.87 -28.93 20.29
C ILE A 664 21.44 -28.90 18.87
N THR A 665 20.55 -29.12 17.89
CA THR A 665 20.86 -29.00 16.47
C THR A 665 20.00 -27.90 15.84
N ASP A 666 20.65 -27.00 15.10
CA ASP A 666 19.94 -25.92 14.41
C ASP A 666 19.09 -26.48 13.28
N LEU A 667 17.89 -25.93 13.14
CA LEU A 667 17.03 -26.26 12.02
C LEU A 667 17.21 -25.21 10.92
N PRO A 668 17.17 -25.61 9.63
CA PRO A 668 17.26 -24.69 8.51
C PRO A 668 15.91 -23.98 8.27
N VAL A 669 15.30 -23.43 9.32
CA VAL A 669 14.01 -22.74 9.23
C VAL A 669 14.27 -21.24 9.22
N GLY A 670 13.76 -20.54 8.19
CA GLY A 670 13.99 -19.11 8.03
C GLY A 670 13.25 -18.20 9.02
N TYR A 671 12.66 -18.73 10.09
CA TYR A 671 11.94 -17.94 11.09
C TYR A 671 12.91 -17.35 12.11
N ASN A 672 13.04 -16.03 12.15
CA ASN A 672 13.94 -15.35 13.09
C ASN A 672 13.30 -14.18 13.85
N LYS A 673 12.06 -13.80 13.52
CA LYS A 673 11.31 -12.80 14.29
C LYS A 673 9.82 -13.12 14.37
N ALA A 674 9.21 -12.80 15.50
CA ALA A 674 7.77 -12.61 15.66
C ALA A 674 7.45 -11.12 15.75
N ILE A 675 6.37 -10.69 15.10
CA ILE A 675 5.97 -9.29 15.02
C ILE A 675 4.48 -9.20 15.36
N ALA A 676 4.18 -8.52 16.47
CA ALA A 676 2.82 -8.18 16.87
C ALA A 676 2.36 -6.91 16.17
N LEU A 677 1.13 -6.94 15.67
CA LEU A 677 0.53 -5.89 14.87
C LEU A 677 -0.84 -5.55 15.43
N GLY A 678 -1.15 -4.25 15.56
CA GLY A 678 -2.40 -3.74 16.11
C GLY A 678 -3.01 -2.64 15.27
N MET A 679 -4.33 -2.53 15.29
CA MET A 679 -5.07 -1.47 14.61
C MET A 679 -6.37 -1.16 15.35
N GLU A 680 -6.75 0.11 15.39
CA GLU A 680 -8.08 0.53 15.83
C GLU A 680 -9.12 0.24 14.74
N LEU A 681 -10.17 -0.48 15.11
CA LEU A 681 -11.33 -0.76 14.27
C LEU A 681 -12.29 0.42 14.36
N ARG A 682 -12.49 1.10 13.23
CA ARG A 682 -13.54 2.12 13.08
C ARG A 682 -14.83 1.45 12.61
N ARG A 683 -15.91 1.69 13.36
CA ARG A 683 -17.28 1.38 12.94
C ARG A 683 -17.71 2.26 11.78
#